data_AF-A0A2B2BP10-F1
#
_entry.id   AF-A0A2B2BP10-F1
#
_cell.length_a   1.000
_cell.length_b   1.000
_cell.length_c   1.000
_cell.angle_alpha   90.00
_cell.angle_beta   90.00
_cell.angle_gamma   90.00
#
_symmetry.space_group_name_H-M   'P 1'
#
loop_
_entity.id
_entity.type
_entity.pdbx_description
1 polymer ?
#
loop_
_entity_poly.entity_id
_entity_poly.type
_entity_poly.pdbx_seq_one_letter_code
_entity_poly.pdbx_strand_id
1 'polypeptide(L)'
;MKYISRLLVLVLIFCLIGPYYTSAESNLVNIEDLSTPNPEQSNAENADLNKVDETLTDTNDVENNTEEATLDESSETQETELEKKQEEKSVIKEGSITSNSNEINSFVDDSTHSDGVNVEVNSKEGNEVIITDENLDNSNLPNTIDISNTFVMENIVESQTSRLGHIKSGSVVIYRILGDDSTSFTAGSTYTNKVYYIKKQAKVNDETYYLLSNNPSSEYGVVGWVKALDLSTQLHVGVDKLPKIFAIKGMGSSFSKAWGGKKDYINEDLSVYQDREFKVNLTEKVGNIVWYRGELDGKTVWIQSSNVTLIEESQTSRLGHIRSGSVIIYRNIGDDSTSFTAGFPYTNKVYYIKKQAKVNDETYYLLSNNPSSEYGVVGWAKALDLSTQPHFGVDKLPKIFAIKGTGSAFSKAWGGKKDYINEDLSVYQDREFKVNLTEKVGNIVWYRGELDGKTVWIQSNNVTVIVESQTSRLGHIRSGSVKIYRNIGEDSTSFTAGSIYTNAVYYIKKQAIVNGQTFYLLSKQPSSTSGIVGWAKATDLTTNPHIGIDHQAKTFYIKGTGSAFSKAWGGKKDLIYDELSKYETKVFQVNLTEKVGNIIWYRGELDGKSVWVHGSYLLKPKDIISKYTSYVVGLSTLVQIQMAANPQTDKRYKLWIRQDAFKKDSIRNDTGTITGDSWNLRRGPGNNYIQGGKVKNGEVLTIYSSIKGEDGYIWYNVKYTSGWVTPDENDLKYYLNYSNFTGNFKDSLQFLKLSQSANINVVEVNNKILKNKGILSGKAKAFVDGSKQYGLNEIYLISHALLETGNGSSPLANGIEVGKDKNGNLVLVTSSNRSSLKDIKKTYNMFGINAKDTCPNECGAKYAYEAGWFSPEKAIVGGAAFIGKGYVNNGQDTLYKMRWNPAFAAVNMYASHQYATDIGWAFKQTSKMYELYSLLDEYILVLDIPKYR
;
A
#
# COMPACT_ATOMS: atom_id res chain seq x y z
N MET A 1 44.04 -40.41 3.12
CA MET A 1 43.97 -39.55 4.33
C MET A 1 42.74 -40.02 5.11
N LYS A 2 42.72 -40.95 6.07
CA LYS A 2 43.55 -41.26 7.27
C LYS A 2 43.75 -40.07 8.22
N TYR A 3 43.11 -40.20 9.40
CA TYR A 3 43.41 -39.77 10.79
C TYR A 3 42.07 -39.39 11.45
N ILE A 4 41.36 -40.25 12.20
CA ILE A 4 41.62 -40.90 13.51
C ILE A 4 42.00 -39.91 14.61
N SER A 5 41.11 -39.75 15.60
CA SER A 5 41.44 -39.87 17.03
C SER A 5 40.24 -40.38 17.83
N ARG A 6 40.48 -41.45 18.59
CA ARG A 6 39.60 -42.18 19.51
C ARG A 6 40.04 -41.90 20.96
N LEU A 7 39.09 -41.98 21.91
CA LEU A 7 39.23 -42.50 23.29
C LEU A 7 37.79 -42.67 23.81
N LEU A 8 37.15 -43.81 24.11
CA LEU A 8 37.45 -45.18 24.57
C LEU A 8 37.67 -45.32 26.08
N VAL A 9 36.61 -45.77 26.80
CA VAL A 9 36.69 -46.72 27.93
C VAL A 9 35.46 -47.66 27.88
N LEU A 10 35.76 -48.95 27.83
CA LEU A 10 34.90 -50.16 27.89
C LEU A 10 34.25 -50.33 29.29
N VAL A 11 33.20 -51.12 29.50
CA VAL A 11 33.28 -52.58 29.77
C VAL A 11 31.90 -53.26 29.62
N LEU A 12 31.94 -54.41 28.94
CA LEU A 12 30.93 -55.47 28.71
C LEU A 12 30.51 -56.20 30.01
N ILE A 13 29.38 -56.90 30.10
CA ILE A 13 29.22 -58.33 29.71
C ILE A 13 27.74 -58.76 29.57
N PHE A 14 27.57 -59.64 28.58
CA PHE A 14 26.45 -60.41 28.02
C PHE A 14 25.45 -61.11 28.95
N CYS A 15 24.22 -61.32 28.43
CA CYS A 15 23.72 -62.68 28.15
C CYS A 15 22.65 -62.68 27.04
N LEU A 16 22.81 -63.62 26.10
CA LEU A 16 21.93 -63.98 24.98
C LEU A 16 20.68 -64.72 25.47
N ILE A 17 19.57 -64.63 24.72
CA ILE A 17 18.70 -65.71 24.21
C ILE A 17 17.61 -65.02 23.36
N GLY A 18 17.57 -65.34 22.06
CA GLY A 18 16.39 -65.17 21.22
C GLY A 18 15.93 -66.56 20.78
N PRO A 19 14.60 -66.79 20.66
CA PRO A 19 14.15 -67.40 19.40
C PRO A 19 12.81 -66.87 18.84
N TYR A 20 12.73 -66.93 17.52
CA TYR A 20 11.60 -67.33 16.67
C TYR A 20 10.20 -66.70 16.86
N TYR A 21 9.73 -66.00 15.83
CA TYR A 21 8.32 -66.05 15.42
C TYR A 21 8.23 -66.74 14.05
N THR A 22 7.47 -67.83 14.06
CA THR A 22 7.06 -68.66 12.92
C THR A 22 5.87 -68.03 12.20
N SER A 23 5.95 -67.98 10.87
CA SER A 23 4.80 -67.91 9.98
C SER A 23 4.20 -69.31 9.82
N ALA A 24 2.87 -69.41 9.77
CA ALA A 24 2.17 -70.61 9.35
C ALA A 24 1.36 -70.28 8.09
N GLU A 25 1.65 -71.02 7.03
CA GLU A 25 0.97 -71.03 5.73
C GLU A 25 -0.39 -71.74 5.82
N SER A 26 -1.28 -71.41 4.89
CA SER A 26 -2.29 -72.35 4.39
C SER A 26 -2.27 -72.36 2.85
N ASN A 27 -1.60 -73.38 2.30
CA ASN A 27 -1.89 -74.17 1.09
C ASN A 27 -2.28 -73.48 -0.23
N LEU A 28 -1.24 -73.22 -1.04
CA LEU A 28 -0.85 -73.88 -2.31
C LEU A 28 -1.87 -74.36 -3.38
N VAL A 29 -1.42 -74.08 -4.63
CA VAL A 29 -1.63 -74.70 -5.98
C VAL A 29 -2.84 -74.19 -6.79
N ASN A 30 -2.74 -73.30 -7.79
CA ASN A 30 -1.95 -73.22 -9.05
C ASN A 30 -2.63 -73.95 -10.23
N ILE A 31 -2.88 -73.23 -11.34
CA ILE A 31 -2.52 -73.56 -12.74
C ILE A 31 -3.23 -72.60 -13.72
N GLU A 32 -2.42 -72.05 -14.62
CA GLU A 32 -2.70 -71.27 -15.82
C GLU A 32 -3.61 -72.01 -16.83
N ASP A 33 -4.36 -71.31 -17.68
CA ASP A 33 -3.93 -70.99 -19.06
C ASP A 33 -5.08 -70.71 -20.07
N LEU A 34 -4.79 -69.80 -20.99
CA LEU A 34 -5.19 -69.69 -22.42
C LEU A 34 -6.67 -69.60 -22.92
N SER A 35 -6.96 -68.41 -23.47
CA SER A 35 -7.44 -68.10 -24.84
C SER A 35 -8.80 -68.59 -25.38
N THR A 36 -9.69 -67.59 -25.61
CA THR A 36 -10.52 -67.25 -26.81
C THR A 36 -11.04 -68.34 -27.77
N PRO A 37 -12.27 -68.19 -28.33
CA PRO A 37 -12.44 -67.41 -29.58
C PRO A 37 -13.78 -66.63 -29.75
N ASN A 38 -13.73 -65.59 -30.57
CA ASN A 38 -14.82 -64.95 -31.33
C ASN A 38 -14.66 -65.39 -32.82
N PRO A 39 -15.66 -65.41 -33.76
CA PRO A 39 -16.30 -64.22 -34.40
C PRO A 39 -17.79 -64.49 -34.82
N GLU A 40 -18.63 -63.59 -35.35
CA GLU A 40 -18.60 -62.71 -36.56
C GLU A 40 -19.73 -61.65 -36.45
N GLN A 41 -19.45 -60.33 -36.58
CA GLN A 41 -19.48 -59.44 -37.77
C GLN A 41 -20.87 -58.87 -38.21
N SER A 42 -21.02 -57.55 -38.14
CA SER A 42 -20.92 -56.67 -39.33
C SER A 42 -20.91 -55.16 -38.95
N ASN A 43 -20.11 -54.42 -39.72
CA ASN A 43 -19.78 -52.98 -39.66
C ASN A 43 -20.99 -52.07 -40.02
N ALA A 44 -21.03 -50.74 -39.86
CA ALA A 44 -19.97 -49.74 -40.04
C ALA A 44 -20.36 -48.33 -39.50
N GLU A 45 -19.30 -47.53 -39.32
CA GLU A 45 -19.16 -46.06 -39.53
C GLU A 45 -19.64 -45.01 -38.49
N ASN A 46 -18.63 -44.44 -37.79
CA ASN A 46 -18.29 -43.03 -37.61
C ASN A 46 -19.38 -41.94 -37.73
N ALA A 47 -19.55 -41.13 -36.68
CA ALA A 47 -18.96 -39.78 -36.60
C ALA A 47 -19.51 -38.96 -35.41
N ASP A 48 -18.60 -38.18 -34.84
CA ASP A 48 -18.72 -36.87 -34.21
C ASP A 48 -19.62 -36.59 -32.98
N LEU A 49 -18.96 -35.96 -32.01
CA LEU A 49 -19.49 -35.43 -30.75
C LEU A 49 -19.93 -33.98 -30.94
N ASN A 50 -21.18 -33.68 -30.58
CA ASN A 50 -21.56 -32.35 -30.10
C ASN A 50 -22.79 -32.40 -29.17
N LYS A 51 -22.52 -32.07 -27.90
CA LYS A 51 -23.15 -31.00 -27.11
C LYS A 51 -24.70 -30.89 -26.98
N VAL A 52 -25.08 -30.90 -25.70
CA VAL A 52 -26.12 -30.14 -24.96
C VAL A 52 -27.54 -30.72 -24.86
N ASP A 53 -28.09 -30.50 -23.66
CA ASP A 53 -29.50 -30.53 -23.23
C ASP A 53 -30.08 -31.92 -22.87
N GLU A 54 -30.97 -32.09 -21.88
CA GLU A 54 -31.99 -31.16 -21.37
C GLU A 54 -32.69 -31.76 -20.12
N THR A 55 -33.19 -30.89 -19.22
CA THR A 55 -34.52 -30.90 -18.55
C THR A 55 -35.04 -31.98 -17.56
N LEU A 56 -36.09 -31.50 -16.85
CA LEU A 56 -37.31 -32.15 -16.30
C LEU A 56 -37.29 -32.29 -14.76
N THR A 57 -38.28 -31.89 -13.97
CA THR A 57 -39.76 -31.71 -14.14
C THR A 57 -40.31 -31.01 -12.86
N ASP A 58 -41.22 -30.02 -12.93
CA ASP A 58 -42.72 -30.10 -12.95
C ASP A 58 -43.32 -30.24 -11.52
N THR A 59 -44.25 -29.43 -10.97
CA THR A 59 -45.62 -29.07 -11.42
C THR A 59 -46.31 -28.05 -10.45
N ASN A 60 -47.23 -27.21 -10.98
CA ASN A 60 -48.59 -26.81 -10.51
C ASN A 60 -48.80 -26.10 -9.13
N ASP A 61 -49.70 -25.12 -8.89
CA ASP A 61 -50.91 -24.58 -9.55
C ASP A 61 -51.29 -23.17 -8.96
N VAL A 62 -51.89 -22.27 -9.78
CA VAL A 62 -53.17 -21.49 -9.59
C VAL A 62 -53.35 -20.67 -8.26
N GLU A 63 -53.73 -19.38 -8.13
CA GLU A 63 -54.63 -18.47 -8.86
C GLU A 63 -54.50 -17.00 -8.32
N ASN A 64 -54.70 -16.01 -9.21
CA ASN A 64 -55.48 -14.76 -9.11
C ASN A 64 -55.40 -13.72 -7.94
N ASN A 65 -55.17 -12.47 -8.41
CA ASN A 65 -56.00 -11.25 -8.25
C ASN A 65 -55.73 -10.16 -7.21
N THR A 66 -55.88 -8.93 -7.74
CA THR A 66 -56.39 -7.66 -7.16
C THR A 66 -55.48 -6.93 -6.16
N GLU A 67 -54.95 -5.76 -6.51
CA GLU A 67 -55.57 -4.41 -6.57
C GLU A 67 -55.66 -3.72 -5.20
N GLU A 68 -55.31 -2.43 -5.23
CA GLU A 68 -55.70 -1.38 -4.27
C GLU A 68 -55.07 -1.46 -2.87
N ALA A 69 -54.79 -0.38 -2.14
CA ALA A 69 -54.81 1.06 -2.34
C ALA A 69 -54.14 1.62 -1.06
N THR A 70 -53.19 2.54 -1.17
CA THR A 70 -53.33 3.97 -0.81
C THR A 70 -53.33 4.34 0.68
N LEU A 71 -52.93 5.60 0.90
CA LEU A 71 -53.23 6.51 2.03
C LEU A 71 -52.24 6.44 3.19
N ASP A 72 -51.39 7.45 3.39
CA ASP A 72 -51.61 8.89 3.74
C ASP A 72 -51.22 9.03 5.21
N GLU A 73 -50.16 9.76 5.53
CA GLU A 73 -50.07 11.22 5.74
C GLU A 73 -50.35 11.63 7.19
N SER A 74 -49.63 12.68 7.60
CA SER A 74 -49.79 13.49 8.82
C SER A 74 -49.38 12.82 10.15
N SER A 75 -48.91 13.49 11.19
CA SER A 75 -48.44 14.85 11.52
C SER A 75 -48.02 14.77 13.01
N GLU A 76 -46.97 15.41 13.53
CA GLU A 76 -46.98 16.67 14.33
C GLU A 76 -45.61 16.71 15.05
N THR A 77 -44.70 17.67 14.80
CA THR A 77 -44.50 19.01 15.43
C THR A 77 -44.17 19.05 16.94
N GLN A 78 -42.97 19.59 17.27
CA GLN A 78 -42.66 20.66 18.25
C GLN A 78 -41.12 20.92 18.24
N GLU A 79 -40.63 21.98 17.59
CA GLU A 79 -40.29 23.34 18.11
C GLU A 79 -39.28 23.37 19.27
N THR A 80 -38.10 23.95 19.11
CA THR A 80 -37.86 25.37 19.45
C THR A 80 -36.63 26.01 18.77
N GLU A 81 -36.72 27.33 18.62
CA GLU A 81 -35.94 28.28 17.82
C GLU A 81 -34.52 28.65 18.32
N LEU A 82 -33.67 29.17 17.42
CA LEU A 82 -33.11 30.53 17.54
C LEU A 82 -32.44 31.04 16.24
N GLU A 83 -33.16 31.96 15.63
CA GLU A 83 -32.90 33.10 14.73
C GLU A 83 -31.59 33.35 13.91
N LYS A 84 -31.88 33.76 12.67
CA LYS A 84 -31.35 34.88 11.83
C LYS A 84 -30.13 34.68 10.92
N LYS A 85 -30.44 34.67 9.62
CA LYS A 85 -29.60 35.02 8.46
C LYS A 85 -29.19 36.49 8.49
N GLN A 86 -27.97 36.80 8.03
CA GLN A 86 -27.77 37.80 6.97
C GLN A 86 -26.44 37.62 6.24
N GLU A 87 -26.45 38.15 5.01
CA GLU A 87 -25.54 37.94 3.88
C GLU A 87 -24.16 38.63 3.96
N GLU A 88 -23.32 38.16 3.04
CA GLU A 88 -22.33 38.90 2.23
C GLU A 88 -20.87 39.13 2.70
N LYS A 89 -20.01 38.82 1.73
CA LYS A 89 -18.75 39.45 1.32
C LYS A 89 -17.46 39.20 2.12
N SER A 90 -16.60 38.47 1.43
CA SER A 90 -15.16 38.32 1.64
C SER A 90 -14.38 39.61 1.36
N VAL A 91 -13.60 40.06 2.33
CA VAL A 91 -12.36 40.82 2.12
C VAL A 91 -11.32 40.32 3.12
N ILE A 92 -10.14 40.00 2.60
CA ILE A 92 -8.97 39.50 3.32
C ILE A 92 -8.14 40.70 3.80
N LYS A 93 -7.70 40.67 5.06
CA LYS A 93 -6.43 41.30 5.45
C LYS A 93 -5.79 40.66 6.69
N GLU A 94 -4.54 40.25 6.47
CA GLU A 94 -3.34 40.16 7.33
C GLU A 94 -3.44 40.00 8.86
N GLY A 95 -2.63 39.05 9.36
CA GLY A 95 -2.17 38.99 10.75
C GLY A 95 -0.90 38.15 10.87
N SER A 96 0.22 38.84 11.13
CA SER A 96 1.57 38.34 11.41
C SER A 96 1.68 37.36 12.58
N ILE A 97 2.67 36.45 12.53
CA ILE A 97 3.43 36.03 13.73
C ILE A 97 4.93 35.91 13.38
N THR A 98 5.71 36.61 14.19
CA THR A 98 7.17 36.70 14.29
C THR A 98 7.77 35.54 15.10
N SER A 99 9.03 35.15 14.82
CA SER A 99 10.12 35.17 15.83
C SER A 99 11.46 34.60 15.33
N ASN A 100 12.48 35.43 15.56
CA ASN A 100 13.94 35.37 15.46
C ASN A 100 14.75 34.07 15.67
N SER A 101 15.74 33.95 14.78
CA SER A 101 17.18 33.70 14.91
C SER A 101 17.87 33.65 16.29
N ASN A 102 18.79 32.68 16.47
CA ASN A 102 20.27 32.87 16.47
C ASN A 102 20.99 31.58 16.88
N GLU A 103 22.03 31.16 16.12
CA GLU A 103 23.32 30.69 16.67
C GLU A 103 24.39 30.59 15.57
N ILE A 104 25.65 30.69 16.01
CA ILE A 104 26.87 31.11 15.30
C ILE A 104 27.93 29.98 15.36
N ASN A 105 28.89 30.01 14.40
CA ASN A 105 30.24 29.38 14.38
C ASN A 105 30.35 27.88 14.00
N SER A 106 31.37 27.36 13.30
CA SER A 106 32.56 27.87 12.57
C SER A 106 33.40 26.66 12.04
N PHE A 107 34.39 26.92 11.16
CA PHE A 107 35.52 26.07 10.68
C PHE A 107 35.28 25.02 9.57
N VAL A 108 36.14 24.81 8.55
CA VAL A 108 37.28 25.50 7.86
C VAL A 108 37.77 24.56 6.72
N ASP A 109 38.26 25.15 5.60
CA ASP A 109 39.20 24.65 4.54
C ASP A 109 39.00 23.28 3.84
N ASP A 110 39.39 23.04 2.58
CA ASP A 110 40.32 23.72 1.66
C ASP A 110 40.01 23.34 0.18
N SER A 111 40.42 24.24 -0.74
CA SER A 111 40.91 24.05 -2.13
C SER A 111 40.14 23.17 -3.15
N THR A 112 39.91 23.52 -4.43
CA THR A 112 40.58 24.39 -5.42
C THR A 112 39.62 24.68 -6.61
N HIS A 113 39.77 25.87 -7.22
CA HIS A 113 39.61 26.27 -8.66
C HIS A 113 38.30 25.88 -9.43
N SER A 114 37.63 26.73 -10.23
CA SER A 114 37.90 28.06 -10.79
C SER A 114 36.58 28.74 -11.21
N ASP A 115 36.63 30.08 -11.36
CA ASP A 115 35.76 31.00 -12.12
C ASP A 115 34.26 31.04 -11.77
N GLY A 116 33.64 32.17 -11.41
CA GLY A 116 33.95 33.58 -11.63
C GLY A 116 32.65 34.26 -12.08
N VAL A 117 32.07 35.15 -11.26
CA VAL A 117 30.93 36.00 -11.65
C VAL A 117 31.06 37.38 -10.97
N ASN A 118 31.23 38.42 -11.80
CA ASN A 118 30.63 39.77 -11.72
C ASN A 118 31.09 40.78 -10.64
N VAL A 119 31.13 42.11 -10.86
CA VAL A 119 30.64 43.01 -11.92
C VAL A 119 31.57 44.24 -11.99
N GLU A 120 31.53 44.93 -13.14
CA GLU A 120 31.90 46.35 -13.38
C GLU A 120 33.37 46.71 -13.63
N VAL A 121 33.71 46.87 -14.92
CA VAL A 121 34.73 47.84 -15.34
C VAL A 121 34.29 48.54 -16.63
N ASN A 122 34.25 49.88 -16.52
CA ASN A 122 34.33 50.84 -17.62
C ASN A 122 35.59 50.61 -18.45
N SER A 123 35.42 50.42 -19.75
CA SER A 123 36.49 50.40 -20.74
C SER A 123 37.18 51.78 -20.84
N LYS A 124 38.46 51.83 -20.50
CA LYS A 124 39.45 52.72 -21.10
C LYS A 124 40.15 51.98 -22.24
N GLU A 125 40.54 52.69 -23.28
CA GLU A 125 41.82 52.54 -24.00
C GLU A 125 41.93 53.77 -24.94
N GLY A 126 43.03 54.53 -24.94
CA GLY A 126 44.36 54.12 -25.43
C GLY A 126 44.39 54.44 -26.93
N ASN A 127 45.39 55.04 -27.58
CA ASN A 127 46.83 55.20 -27.40
C ASN A 127 47.26 56.25 -28.49
N GLU A 128 48.48 56.77 -28.66
CA GLU A 128 49.84 56.39 -28.26
C GLU A 128 50.80 57.57 -28.56
N VAL A 129 51.80 57.74 -27.68
CA VAL A 129 53.26 57.95 -27.90
C VAL A 129 53.72 59.01 -28.92
N ILE A 130 54.61 59.95 -28.53
CA ILE A 130 56.08 59.91 -28.79
C ILE A 130 56.80 61.03 -27.98
N ILE A 131 57.80 60.63 -27.15
CA ILE A 131 59.20 61.17 -26.97
C ILE A 131 59.40 62.67 -26.60
N THR A 132 60.29 63.14 -25.71
CA THR A 132 61.22 62.63 -24.68
C THR A 132 61.68 63.82 -23.78
N ASP A 133 62.32 63.46 -22.67
CA ASP A 133 63.42 64.13 -21.95
C ASP A 133 63.18 65.21 -20.87
N GLU A 134 63.52 64.75 -19.66
CA GLU A 134 64.45 65.33 -18.68
C GLU A 134 64.07 66.53 -17.78
N ASN A 135 64.05 66.19 -16.49
CA ASN A 135 64.76 66.81 -15.36
C ASN A 135 64.25 68.08 -14.64
N LEU A 136 64.25 67.90 -13.30
CA LEU A 136 64.59 68.83 -12.20
C LEU A 136 63.53 69.81 -11.65
N ASP A 137 62.98 69.37 -10.52
CA ASP A 137 63.01 69.97 -9.18
C ASP A 137 63.01 71.50 -8.95
N ASN A 138 62.16 71.86 -8.00
CA ASN A 138 62.28 72.88 -6.95
C ASN A 138 61.62 74.28 -7.10
N SER A 139 61.34 74.77 -5.91
CA SER A 139 60.41 75.78 -5.39
C SER A 139 60.71 77.28 -5.62
N ASN A 140 59.70 78.09 -5.27
CA ASN A 140 59.72 79.48 -4.79
C ASN A 140 59.79 80.70 -5.77
N LEU A 141 58.68 81.46 -5.71
CA LEU A 141 58.34 82.90 -5.94
C LEU A 141 59.46 83.97 -5.86
N PRO A 142 59.20 85.27 -6.15
CA PRO A 142 58.32 85.99 -7.12
C PRO A 142 59.06 87.16 -7.88
N ASN A 143 58.36 87.87 -8.79
CA ASN A 143 58.58 89.25 -9.34
C ASN A 143 60.03 89.70 -9.68
N THR A 144 60.37 90.13 -10.90
CA THR A 144 60.00 91.43 -11.51
C THR A 144 60.31 91.44 -13.02
N ILE A 145 59.48 92.11 -13.84
CA ILE A 145 59.95 92.76 -15.08
C ILE A 145 60.01 94.25 -14.80
N ASP A 146 61.11 94.91 -15.17
CA ASP A 146 61.06 96.31 -15.53
C ASP A 146 61.86 96.58 -16.83
N ILE A 147 61.16 97.28 -17.74
CA ILE A 147 61.58 98.11 -18.88
C ILE A 147 62.47 97.51 -20.00
N SER A 148 61.93 97.39 -21.21
CA SER A 148 62.01 98.51 -22.19
C SER A 148 61.46 98.24 -23.59
N ASN A 149 60.76 99.28 -24.09
CA ASN A 149 60.59 99.74 -25.48
C ASN A 149 59.58 99.05 -26.43
N THR A 150 58.35 99.55 -26.34
CA THR A 150 57.54 100.22 -27.38
C THR A 150 57.69 99.78 -28.86
N PHE A 151 56.68 99.04 -29.33
CA PHE A 151 56.13 99.15 -30.70
C PHE A 151 54.60 99.13 -30.59
N VAL A 152 53.92 100.00 -31.33
CA VAL A 152 52.46 100.15 -31.28
C VAL A 152 51.82 98.88 -31.85
N MET A 153 51.30 98.00 -31.00
CA MET A 153 50.45 96.88 -31.42
C MET A 153 49.02 97.38 -31.56
N GLU A 154 48.47 97.23 -32.77
CA GLU A 154 47.03 97.35 -33.03
C GLU A 154 46.26 96.47 -32.02
N ASN A 155 45.08 96.93 -31.58
CA ASN A 155 44.25 96.19 -30.64
C ASN A 155 43.65 94.93 -31.32
N ILE A 156 44.44 93.86 -31.40
CA ILE A 156 43.99 92.55 -31.90
C ILE A 156 43.16 91.90 -30.80
N VAL A 157 41.83 91.85 -30.98
CA VAL A 157 40.93 91.15 -30.07
C VAL A 157 40.67 89.75 -30.61
N GLU A 158 41.22 88.75 -29.95
CA GLU A 158 41.00 87.35 -30.27
C GLU A 158 39.80 86.77 -29.50
N SER A 159 39.06 85.88 -30.15
CA SER A 159 37.97 85.11 -29.52
C SER A 159 37.94 83.68 -30.05
N GLN A 160 37.37 82.79 -29.25
CA GLN A 160 37.17 81.40 -29.65
C GLN A 160 36.01 81.31 -30.65
N THR A 161 36.12 80.39 -31.61
CA THR A 161 35.05 80.07 -32.56
C THR A 161 35.09 78.57 -32.87
N SER A 162 34.09 78.03 -33.56
CA SER A 162 34.15 76.66 -34.06
C SER A 162 33.55 76.59 -35.44
N ARG A 163 34.44 76.62 -36.44
CA ARG A 163 34.07 76.57 -37.85
C ARG A 163 34.97 75.59 -38.59
N LEU A 164 34.52 75.15 -39.75
CA LEU A 164 35.37 74.59 -40.78
C LEU A 164 35.47 75.59 -41.92
N GLY A 165 36.63 75.66 -42.57
CA GLY A 165 36.91 76.62 -43.64
C GLY A 165 37.63 76.01 -44.83
N HIS A 166 37.25 76.47 -46.03
CA HIS A 166 38.00 76.26 -47.27
C HIS A 166 38.56 77.60 -47.74
N ILE A 167 39.81 77.59 -48.19
CA ILE A 167 40.41 78.74 -48.85
C ILE A 167 39.83 78.86 -50.27
N LYS A 168 39.27 80.04 -50.60
CA LYS A 168 38.53 80.25 -51.85
C LYS A 168 39.38 80.16 -53.11
N SER A 169 40.65 80.59 -53.05
CA SER A 169 41.57 80.57 -54.20
C SER A 169 43.04 80.48 -53.77
N GLY A 170 43.92 80.10 -54.70
CA GLY A 170 45.36 79.99 -54.42
C GLY A 170 46.06 81.33 -54.21
N SER A 171 45.41 82.45 -54.56
CA SER A 171 45.95 83.80 -54.36
C SER A 171 45.72 84.36 -52.96
N VAL A 172 44.93 83.68 -52.12
CA VAL A 172 44.63 84.12 -50.74
C VAL A 172 45.91 84.13 -49.92
N VAL A 173 46.12 85.21 -49.17
CA VAL A 173 47.28 85.39 -48.29
C VAL A 173 47.00 84.80 -46.91
N ILE A 174 47.96 84.02 -46.40
CA ILE A 174 47.96 83.41 -45.07
C ILE A 174 49.06 84.07 -44.24
N TYR A 175 48.71 84.61 -43.09
CA TYR A 175 49.61 85.30 -42.18
C TYR A 175 50.02 84.39 -41.04
N ARG A 176 51.32 84.21 -40.77
CA ARG A 176 51.73 83.44 -39.58
C ARG A 176 51.46 84.22 -38.30
N ILE A 177 51.70 85.53 -38.33
CA ILE A 177 51.45 86.47 -37.24
C ILE A 177 50.54 87.58 -37.78
N LEU A 178 49.46 87.89 -37.05
CA LEU A 178 48.55 88.98 -37.43
C LEU A 178 49.22 90.34 -37.27
N GLY A 179 49.08 91.21 -38.26
CA GLY A 179 49.69 92.54 -38.28
C GLY A 179 51.14 92.57 -38.76
N ASP A 180 51.73 91.42 -39.11
CA ASP A 180 53.09 91.33 -39.66
C ASP A 180 53.06 90.71 -41.07
N ASP A 181 52.95 91.58 -42.07
CA ASP A 181 52.91 91.21 -43.50
C ASP A 181 54.16 90.45 -43.95
N SER A 182 55.31 90.63 -43.27
CA SER A 182 56.56 89.93 -43.61
C SER A 182 56.49 88.42 -43.34
N THR A 183 55.53 88.01 -42.50
CA THR A 183 55.31 86.60 -42.14
C THR A 183 54.27 85.91 -43.01
N SER A 184 53.77 86.59 -44.04
CA SER A 184 52.69 86.11 -44.90
C SER A 184 53.17 85.31 -46.11
N PHE A 185 52.30 84.42 -46.63
CA PHE A 185 52.55 83.66 -47.85
C PHE A 185 51.22 83.36 -48.58
N THR A 186 51.27 83.12 -49.89
CA THR A 186 50.06 82.76 -50.65
C THR A 186 49.70 81.29 -50.48
N ALA A 187 48.39 81.00 -50.41
CA ALA A 187 47.86 79.65 -50.21
C ALA A 187 48.26 78.67 -51.32
N GLY A 188 48.37 79.15 -52.56
CA GLY A 188 48.71 78.35 -53.74
C GLY A 188 47.81 77.12 -53.93
N SER A 189 48.31 76.16 -54.69
CA SER A 189 47.63 74.85 -54.81
C SER A 189 47.72 74.07 -53.50
N THR A 190 48.78 74.26 -52.69
CA THR A 190 49.03 73.53 -51.44
C THR A 190 47.87 73.60 -50.46
N TYR A 191 47.36 74.80 -50.19
CA TYR A 191 46.34 75.04 -49.17
C TYR A 191 44.90 75.18 -49.70
N THR A 192 44.69 75.01 -51.01
CA THR A 192 43.36 75.01 -51.63
C THR A 192 42.82 73.58 -51.83
N ASN A 193 41.51 73.44 -52.00
CA ASN A 193 40.79 72.16 -52.12
C ASN A 193 40.91 71.24 -50.88
N LYS A 194 41.15 71.83 -49.70
CA LYS A 194 41.26 71.15 -48.41
C LYS A 194 40.47 71.92 -47.35
N VAL A 195 39.86 71.20 -46.40
CA VAL A 195 39.19 71.80 -45.25
C VAL A 195 40.14 71.97 -44.06
N TYR A 196 39.98 73.10 -43.37
CA TYR A 196 40.72 73.47 -42.16
C TYR A 196 39.78 73.68 -40.99
N TYR A 197 40.25 73.35 -39.79
CA TYR A 197 39.57 73.73 -38.55
C TYR A 197 39.86 75.19 -38.24
N ILE A 198 38.84 75.89 -37.77
CA ILE A 198 38.94 77.26 -37.31
C ILE A 198 38.42 77.27 -35.87
N LYS A 199 39.35 77.38 -34.92
CA LYS A 199 39.05 77.40 -33.49
C LYS A 199 39.24 78.77 -32.84
N LYS A 200 39.89 79.69 -33.54
CA LYS A 200 40.18 81.04 -33.09
C LYS A 200 39.90 82.04 -34.20
N GLN A 201 39.35 83.19 -33.84
CA GLN A 201 39.14 84.33 -34.73
C GLN A 201 39.72 85.59 -34.07
N ALA A 202 40.09 86.58 -34.88
CA ALA A 202 40.59 87.86 -34.42
C ALA A 202 39.97 88.99 -35.23
N LYS A 203 39.81 90.17 -34.62
CA LYS A 203 39.38 91.37 -35.32
C LYS A 203 40.54 92.36 -35.41
N VAL A 204 40.92 92.75 -36.63
CA VAL A 204 42.02 93.68 -36.93
C VAL A 204 41.47 94.71 -37.91
N ASN A 205 41.47 96.00 -37.55
CA ASN A 205 40.96 97.10 -38.37
C ASN A 205 39.56 96.85 -38.98
N ASP A 206 38.62 96.42 -38.13
CA ASP A 206 37.26 96.02 -38.48
C ASP A 206 37.09 94.80 -39.41
N GLU A 207 38.17 94.18 -39.86
CA GLU A 207 38.16 92.92 -40.59
C GLU A 207 38.30 91.72 -39.64
N THR A 208 37.57 90.64 -39.92
CA THR A 208 37.69 89.39 -39.16
C THR A 208 38.69 88.46 -39.84
N TYR A 209 39.61 87.90 -39.06
CA TYR A 209 40.56 86.88 -39.48
C TYR A 209 40.29 85.57 -38.75
N TYR A 210 40.48 84.45 -39.43
CA TYR A 210 40.33 83.11 -38.89
C TYR A 210 41.67 82.39 -38.86
N LEU A 211 41.99 81.78 -37.73
CA LEU A 211 43.18 80.93 -37.59
C LEU A 211 42.87 79.55 -38.16
N LEU A 212 43.46 79.24 -39.31
CA LEU A 212 43.35 77.93 -39.93
C LEU A 212 44.28 76.93 -39.24
N SER A 213 43.77 75.72 -38.99
CA SER A 213 44.54 74.60 -38.45
C SER A 213 44.20 73.29 -39.15
N ASN A 214 45.20 72.42 -39.30
CA ASN A 214 44.99 71.04 -39.77
C ASN A 214 44.35 70.15 -38.70
N ASN A 215 44.44 70.54 -37.43
CA ASN A 215 43.91 69.80 -36.27
C ASN A 215 42.76 70.60 -35.64
N PRO A 216 41.84 69.97 -34.88
CA PRO A 216 40.75 70.66 -34.18
C PRO A 216 41.26 71.48 -32.97
N SER A 217 42.31 72.28 -33.14
CA SER A 217 42.99 73.08 -32.12
C SER A 217 43.41 74.44 -32.70
N SER A 218 43.39 75.47 -31.86
CA SER A 218 43.97 76.79 -32.16
C SER A 218 45.47 76.89 -31.89
N GLU A 219 46.09 75.83 -31.36
CA GLU A 219 47.49 75.82 -30.89
C GLU A 219 48.32 74.82 -31.70
N TYR A 220 47.76 73.64 -31.98
CA TYR A 220 48.45 72.56 -32.68
C TYR A 220 48.01 72.47 -34.15
N GLY A 221 48.97 72.24 -35.05
CA GLY A 221 48.71 72.08 -36.48
C GLY A 221 48.30 73.38 -37.19
N VAL A 222 48.56 74.53 -36.55
CA VAL A 222 48.26 75.87 -37.05
C VAL A 222 48.94 76.10 -38.39
N VAL A 223 48.17 76.58 -39.35
CA VAL A 223 48.61 76.96 -40.70
C VAL A 223 48.90 78.45 -40.75
N GLY A 224 47.99 79.25 -40.21
CA GLY A 224 48.09 80.71 -40.16
C GLY A 224 46.71 81.37 -40.25
N TRP A 225 46.71 82.68 -40.10
CA TRP A 225 45.53 83.54 -40.13
C TRP A 225 45.15 83.93 -41.55
N VAL A 226 43.86 83.92 -41.85
CA VAL A 226 43.32 84.30 -43.16
C VAL A 226 42.11 85.19 -42.98
N LYS A 227 41.93 86.20 -43.84
CA LYS A 227 40.73 87.05 -43.83
C LYS A 227 39.47 86.18 -44.01
N ALA A 228 38.45 86.43 -43.18
CA ALA A 228 37.21 85.67 -43.21
C ALA A 228 36.50 85.72 -44.57
N LEU A 229 36.61 86.84 -45.30
CA LEU A 229 36.04 87.03 -46.64
C LEU A 229 36.71 86.16 -47.71
N ASP A 230 37.96 85.73 -47.48
CA ASP A 230 38.72 84.86 -48.39
C ASP A 230 38.48 83.37 -48.11
N LEU A 231 37.64 83.07 -47.11
CA LEU A 231 37.28 81.73 -46.71
C LEU A 231 35.80 81.46 -46.98
N SER A 232 35.50 80.25 -47.46
CA SER A 232 34.16 79.68 -47.36
C SER A 232 34.10 78.95 -46.02
N THR A 233 33.26 79.40 -45.09
CA THR A 233 33.20 78.81 -43.75
C THR A 233 31.81 78.31 -43.40
N GLN A 234 31.76 77.25 -42.60
CA GLN A 234 30.55 76.69 -42.04
C GLN A 234 30.70 76.55 -40.53
N LEU A 235 29.61 76.78 -39.79
CA LEU A 235 29.58 76.47 -38.36
C LEU A 235 29.84 74.98 -38.15
N HIS A 236 30.66 74.66 -37.15
CA HIS A 236 31.07 73.30 -36.84
C HIS A 236 30.70 72.96 -35.39
N VAL A 237 29.78 72.02 -35.24
CA VAL A 237 29.22 71.59 -33.96
C VAL A 237 29.35 70.08 -33.82
N GLY A 238 29.94 69.60 -32.73
CA GLY A 238 29.86 68.18 -32.36
C GLY A 238 28.44 67.84 -31.93
N VAL A 239 27.89 66.74 -32.44
CA VAL A 239 26.52 66.31 -32.12
C VAL A 239 26.55 65.31 -30.98
N ASP A 240 27.21 64.16 -31.19
CA ASP A 240 27.33 63.11 -30.18
C ASP A 240 28.46 62.13 -30.55
N LYS A 241 28.84 61.31 -29.57
CA LYS A 241 29.79 60.19 -29.71
C LYS A 241 29.11 58.83 -29.56
N LEU A 242 27.79 58.77 -29.76
CA LEU A 242 27.03 57.54 -29.58
C LEU A 242 27.35 56.58 -30.73
N PRO A 243 27.70 55.31 -30.45
CA PRO A 243 27.87 54.31 -31.49
C PRO A 243 26.59 54.16 -32.30
N LYS A 244 26.71 54.24 -33.63
CA LYS A 244 25.61 54.01 -34.58
C LYS A 244 26.09 53.09 -35.68
N ILE A 245 25.20 52.26 -36.20
CA ILE A 245 25.50 51.37 -37.31
C ILE A 245 24.70 51.86 -38.51
N PHE A 246 25.38 52.07 -39.63
CA PHE A 246 24.74 52.43 -40.89
C PHE A 246 25.09 51.43 -41.99
N ALA A 247 24.27 51.31 -43.02
CA ALA A 247 24.64 50.75 -44.32
C ALA A 247 25.03 51.89 -45.28
N ILE A 248 26.10 51.72 -46.06
CA ILE A 248 26.52 52.69 -47.06
C ILE A 248 25.66 52.55 -48.31
N LYS A 249 25.11 53.65 -48.85
CA LYS A 249 24.20 53.61 -50.02
C LYS A 249 24.92 53.43 -51.37
N GLY A 250 26.24 53.30 -51.39
CA GLY A 250 27.03 53.18 -52.62
C GLY A 250 27.18 54.47 -53.43
N MET A 251 26.88 55.63 -52.85
CA MET A 251 26.94 56.93 -53.53
C MET A 251 27.81 57.93 -52.75
N GLY A 252 28.49 58.81 -53.49
CA GLY A 252 29.32 59.88 -52.94
C GLY A 252 30.73 59.43 -52.54
N SER A 253 31.38 60.23 -51.70
CA SER A 253 32.80 60.05 -51.32
C SER A 253 32.96 60.04 -49.80
N SER A 254 34.09 59.52 -49.33
CA SER A 254 34.51 59.62 -47.93
C SER A 254 35.72 60.53 -47.78
N PHE A 255 35.85 61.18 -46.61
CA PHE A 255 36.83 62.24 -46.39
C PHE A 255 37.63 62.04 -45.11
N SER A 256 38.84 62.59 -45.05
CA SER A 256 39.69 62.59 -43.85
C SER A 256 39.17 63.54 -42.76
N LYS A 257 38.32 64.51 -43.11
CA LYS A 257 37.63 65.45 -42.23
C LYS A 257 36.20 65.69 -42.73
N ALA A 258 35.27 66.01 -41.84
CA ALA A 258 33.93 66.44 -42.21
C ALA A 258 34.00 67.66 -43.15
N TRP A 259 33.13 67.72 -44.16
CA TRP A 259 33.14 68.79 -45.17
C TRP A 259 34.48 68.96 -45.91
N GLY A 260 35.20 67.85 -46.12
CA GLY A 260 36.48 67.79 -46.81
C GLY A 260 36.41 68.21 -48.29
N GLY A 261 37.54 68.70 -48.82
CA GLY A 261 37.70 69.02 -50.23
C GLY A 261 38.31 67.86 -51.02
N LYS A 262 38.63 68.07 -52.30
CA LYS A 262 39.25 67.01 -53.13
C LYS A 262 40.56 66.46 -52.56
N LYS A 263 41.31 67.27 -51.82
CA LYS A 263 42.54 66.82 -51.14
C LYS A 263 42.30 66.08 -49.82
N ASP A 264 41.06 66.08 -49.33
CA ASP A 264 40.67 65.32 -48.15
C ASP A 264 40.00 64.00 -48.52
N TYR A 265 39.85 63.63 -49.80
CA TYR A 265 39.30 62.33 -50.18
C TYR A 265 40.10 61.19 -49.57
N ILE A 266 39.39 60.21 -49.00
CA ILE A 266 39.94 58.90 -48.66
C ILE A 266 39.49 57.90 -49.72
N ASN A 267 38.20 57.87 -50.03
CA ASN A 267 37.63 57.14 -51.15
C ASN A 267 36.79 58.10 -52.00
N GLU A 268 37.15 58.27 -53.27
CA GLU A 268 36.42 59.17 -54.18
C GLU A 268 35.04 58.63 -54.57
N ASP A 269 34.89 57.30 -54.57
CA ASP A 269 33.65 56.59 -54.89
C ASP A 269 33.33 55.55 -53.80
N LEU A 270 32.11 55.63 -53.26
CA LEU A 270 31.59 54.70 -52.25
C LEU A 270 30.86 53.50 -52.85
N SER A 271 30.74 53.38 -54.18
CA SER A 271 30.01 52.27 -54.85
C SER A 271 30.50 50.88 -54.45
N VAL A 272 31.81 50.69 -54.32
CA VAL A 272 32.40 49.41 -53.87
C VAL A 272 32.11 49.07 -52.40
N TYR A 273 31.64 50.05 -51.64
CA TYR A 273 31.22 49.92 -50.25
C TYR A 273 29.70 49.86 -50.11
N GLN A 274 28.95 49.79 -51.22
CA GLN A 274 27.49 49.71 -51.18
C GLN A 274 27.06 48.56 -50.25
N ASP A 275 26.09 48.87 -49.41
CA ASP A 275 25.48 48.01 -48.39
C ASP A 275 26.41 47.49 -47.30
N ARG A 276 27.69 47.89 -47.32
CA ARG A 276 28.64 47.57 -46.25
C ARG A 276 28.27 48.31 -44.98
N GLU A 277 28.41 47.59 -43.87
CA GLU A 277 28.24 48.13 -42.53
C GLU A 277 29.30 49.21 -42.22
N PHE A 278 28.84 50.37 -41.77
CA PHE A 278 29.64 51.51 -41.34
C PHE A 278 29.35 51.81 -39.87
N LYS A 279 30.29 51.40 -39.01
CA LYS A 279 30.24 51.65 -37.58
C LYS A 279 30.72 53.06 -37.27
N VAL A 280 29.79 53.90 -36.85
CA VAL A 280 30.02 55.31 -36.53
C VAL A 280 30.34 55.45 -35.07
N ASN A 281 31.38 56.22 -34.76
CA ASN A 281 31.82 56.52 -33.39
C ASN A 281 31.80 58.02 -33.05
N LEU A 282 31.51 58.90 -34.02
CA LEU A 282 31.35 60.33 -33.81
C LEU A 282 30.43 60.93 -34.87
N THR A 283 29.54 61.82 -34.44
CA THR A 283 28.63 62.57 -35.29
C THR A 283 28.93 64.06 -35.15
N GLU A 284 29.13 64.74 -36.27
CA GLU A 284 29.34 66.19 -36.35
C GLU A 284 28.33 66.82 -37.29
N LYS A 285 28.06 68.11 -37.09
CA LYS A 285 27.22 68.93 -37.96
C LYS A 285 28.06 70.08 -38.50
N VAL A 286 28.14 70.17 -39.83
CA VAL A 286 28.83 71.25 -40.55
C VAL A 286 27.78 72.01 -41.35
N GLY A 287 27.50 73.24 -40.94
CA GLY A 287 26.33 73.98 -41.42
C GLY A 287 25.03 73.24 -41.06
N ASN A 288 24.24 72.86 -42.06
CA ASN A 288 23.01 72.09 -41.88
C ASN A 288 23.17 70.59 -42.13
N ILE A 289 24.35 70.13 -42.51
CA ILE A 289 24.60 68.74 -42.92
C ILE A 289 25.24 67.96 -41.78
N VAL A 290 24.70 66.77 -41.51
CA VAL A 290 25.27 65.82 -40.55
C VAL A 290 26.32 64.96 -41.25
N TRP A 291 27.44 64.77 -40.57
CA TRP A 291 28.58 63.96 -40.98
C TRP A 291 28.87 62.91 -39.93
N TYR A 292 29.20 61.70 -40.38
CA TYR A 292 29.48 60.56 -39.52
C TYR A 292 30.91 60.08 -39.70
N ARG A 293 31.62 59.93 -38.59
CA ARG A 293 32.96 59.36 -38.56
C ARG A 293 32.91 57.90 -38.18
N GLY A 294 33.64 57.09 -38.93
CA GLY A 294 33.84 55.67 -38.65
C GLY A 294 35.11 55.18 -39.31
N GLU A 295 35.23 53.88 -39.47
CA GLU A 295 36.39 53.25 -40.09
C GLU A 295 35.98 52.47 -41.35
N LEU A 296 36.74 52.64 -42.42
CA LEU A 296 36.65 51.81 -43.63
C LEU A 296 38.06 51.35 -44.01
N ASP A 297 38.24 50.04 -44.18
CA ASP A 297 39.52 49.41 -44.55
C ASP A 297 40.72 49.90 -43.73
N GLY A 298 40.58 49.99 -42.40
CA GLY A 298 41.64 50.43 -41.50
C GLY A 298 41.82 51.95 -41.41
N LYS A 299 41.06 52.75 -42.17
CA LYS A 299 41.18 54.21 -42.21
C LYS A 299 39.99 54.89 -41.56
N THR A 300 40.26 55.89 -40.72
CA THR A 300 39.22 56.79 -40.21
C THR A 300 38.68 57.66 -41.35
N VAL A 301 37.37 57.64 -41.56
CA VAL A 301 36.69 58.37 -42.63
C VAL A 301 35.45 59.10 -42.13
N TRP A 302 35.10 60.17 -42.83
CA TRP A 302 33.87 60.93 -42.68
C TRP A 302 32.96 60.73 -43.88
N ILE A 303 31.71 60.35 -43.65
CA ILE A 303 30.69 60.17 -44.69
C ILE A 303 29.49 61.07 -44.38
N GLN A 304 28.94 61.69 -45.42
CA GLN A 304 27.76 62.53 -45.30
C GLN A 304 26.51 61.69 -45.00
N SER A 305 25.65 62.18 -44.10
CA SER A 305 24.40 61.52 -43.69
C SER A 305 23.48 61.07 -44.82
N SER A 306 23.44 61.77 -45.96
CA SER A 306 22.63 61.37 -47.12
C SER A 306 23.09 60.06 -47.78
N ASN A 307 24.36 59.69 -47.61
CA ASN A 307 25.02 58.57 -48.29
C ASN A 307 25.01 57.28 -47.45
N VAL A 308 24.33 57.31 -46.31
CA VAL A 308 24.20 56.18 -45.39
C VAL A 308 22.75 56.01 -44.96
N THR A 309 22.39 54.79 -44.55
CA THR A 309 21.08 54.41 -44.03
C THR A 309 21.25 53.85 -42.63
N LEU A 310 20.51 54.37 -41.64
CA LEU A 310 20.62 53.91 -40.26
C LEU A 310 20.10 52.47 -40.13
N ILE A 311 20.84 51.63 -39.41
CA ILE A 311 20.43 50.29 -39.00
C ILE A 311 20.10 50.34 -37.51
N GLU A 312 18.82 50.25 -37.18
CA GLU A 312 18.35 50.22 -35.78
C GLU A 312 18.24 48.77 -35.31
N GLU A 313 19.26 48.29 -34.63
CA GLU A 313 19.24 46.97 -34.03
C GLU A 313 18.59 46.98 -32.65
N SER A 314 17.78 45.96 -32.36
CA SER A 314 17.21 45.75 -31.03
C SER A 314 17.22 44.28 -30.67
N GLN A 315 17.21 44.00 -29.36
CA GLN A 315 17.02 42.64 -28.87
C GLN A 315 15.56 42.21 -29.11
N THR A 316 15.37 40.91 -29.33
CA THR A 316 14.05 40.29 -29.43
C THR A 316 14.13 38.86 -28.91
N SER A 317 13.01 38.19 -28.71
CA SER A 317 13.02 36.76 -28.39
C SER A 317 11.88 36.06 -29.13
N ARG A 318 12.25 35.42 -30.23
CA ARG A 318 11.32 34.71 -31.10
C ARG A 318 11.92 33.37 -31.52
N LEU A 319 11.06 32.48 -31.96
CA LEU A 319 11.43 31.34 -32.80
C LEU A 319 10.91 31.59 -34.22
N GLY A 320 11.65 31.12 -35.21
CA GLY A 320 11.35 31.37 -36.63
C GLY A 320 11.55 30.15 -37.51
N HIS A 321 10.69 29.99 -38.51
CA HIS A 321 10.85 29.09 -39.63
C HIS A 321 10.97 29.88 -40.92
N ILE A 322 11.85 29.43 -41.80
CA ILE A 322 11.98 29.98 -43.16
C ILE A 322 10.85 29.44 -44.02
N ARG A 323 10.06 30.32 -44.64
CA ARG A 323 8.83 29.94 -45.37
C ARG A 323 9.09 29.13 -46.64
N SER A 324 10.21 29.37 -47.32
CA SER A 324 10.57 28.66 -48.56
C SER A 324 12.08 28.59 -48.76
N GLY A 325 12.53 27.69 -49.65
CA GLY A 325 13.94 27.59 -50.02
C GLY A 325 14.45 28.78 -50.85
N SER A 326 13.58 29.65 -51.35
CA SER A 326 13.95 30.83 -52.14
C SER A 326 14.30 32.04 -51.29
N VAL A 327 14.08 31.99 -49.97
CA VAL A 327 14.39 33.11 -49.06
C VAL A 327 15.89 33.39 -49.07
N ILE A 328 16.25 34.67 -49.17
CA ILE A 328 17.63 35.14 -49.11
C ILE A 328 18.04 35.37 -47.65
N ILE A 329 19.20 34.83 -47.28
CA ILE A 329 19.84 35.03 -45.99
C ILE A 329 21.11 35.84 -46.21
N TYR A 330 21.22 36.95 -45.50
CA TYR A 330 22.31 37.90 -45.58
C TYR A 330 23.28 37.70 -44.42
N ARG A 331 24.60 37.69 -44.66
CA ARG A 331 25.56 37.73 -43.53
C ARG A 331 25.59 39.11 -42.90
N ASN A 332 25.63 40.15 -43.73
CA ASN A 332 25.48 41.56 -43.33
C ASN A 332 24.22 42.13 -43.98
N ILE A 333 23.44 42.93 -43.25
CA ILE A 333 22.16 43.43 -43.75
C ILE A 333 22.38 44.32 -44.98
N GLY A 334 21.69 44.00 -46.08
CA GLY A 334 21.76 44.73 -47.35
C GLY A 334 22.88 44.28 -48.29
N ASP A 335 23.88 43.56 -47.79
CA ASP A 335 25.04 43.14 -48.59
C ASP A 335 24.71 41.88 -49.41
N ASP A 336 24.25 42.11 -50.64
CA ASP A 336 23.91 41.05 -51.60
C ASP A 336 25.11 40.14 -51.89
N SER A 337 26.35 40.66 -51.82
CA SER A 337 27.57 39.90 -52.12
C SER A 337 27.88 38.81 -51.08
N THR A 338 27.38 38.98 -49.85
CA THR A 338 27.53 38.01 -48.77
C THR A 338 26.25 37.20 -48.51
N SER A 339 25.24 37.34 -49.36
CA SER A 339 23.96 36.65 -49.25
C SER A 339 23.96 35.25 -49.88
N PHE A 340 23.03 34.40 -49.45
CA PHE A 340 22.78 33.09 -50.06
C PHE A 340 21.32 32.67 -49.93
N THR A 341 20.83 31.84 -50.86
CA THR A 341 19.47 31.27 -50.78
C THR A 341 19.39 30.18 -49.72
N ALA A 342 18.35 30.19 -48.90
CA ALA A 342 18.11 29.21 -47.83
C ALA A 342 18.06 27.75 -48.34
N GLY A 343 17.45 27.50 -49.48
CA GLY A 343 17.35 26.17 -50.09
C GLY A 343 16.83 25.07 -49.15
N PHE A 344 17.18 23.83 -49.46
CA PHE A 344 16.85 22.68 -48.60
C PHE A 344 17.53 22.73 -47.23
N PRO A 345 18.82 23.08 -47.06
CA PRO A 345 19.51 22.94 -45.76
C PRO A 345 18.92 23.78 -44.62
N TYR A 346 18.26 24.89 -44.96
CA TYR A 346 17.75 25.86 -43.99
C TYR A 346 16.21 25.86 -43.84
N THR A 347 15.49 25.07 -44.62
CA THR A 347 14.03 24.90 -44.49
C THR A 347 13.66 23.69 -43.63
N ASN A 348 12.41 23.67 -43.14
CA ASN A 348 11.85 22.61 -42.27
C ASN A 348 12.54 22.46 -40.91
N LYS A 349 13.18 23.51 -40.39
CA LYS A 349 13.70 23.57 -39.02
C LYS A 349 13.47 24.93 -38.38
N VAL A 350 13.54 24.98 -37.05
CA VAL A 350 13.35 26.18 -36.25
C VAL A 350 14.68 26.85 -35.88
N TYR A 351 14.66 28.17 -35.92
CA TYR A 351 15.75 29.05 -35.54
C TYR A 351 15.37 29.91 -34.34
N TYR A 352 16.35 30.19 -33.50
CA TYR A 352 16.24 31.25 -32.50
C TYR A 352 16.48 32.60 -33.16
N ILE A 353 15.67 33.58 -32.78
CA ILE A 353 15.82 34.97 -33.19
C ILE A 353 15.96 35.78 -31.91
N LYS A 354 17.19 36.19 -31.62
CA LYS A 354 17.53 36.98 -30.43
C LYS A 354 17.82 38.45 -30.73
N LYS A 355 17.96 38.78 -32.02
CA LYS A 355 18.24 40.13 -32.50
C LYS A 355 17.37 40.43 -33.73
N GLN A 356 16.89 41.65 -33.82
CA GLN A 356 16.20 42.19 -34.99
C GLN A 356 16.83 43.52 -35.40
N ALA A 357 16.63 43.93 -36.64
CA ALA A 357 17.12 45.20 -37.17
C ALA A 357 16.07 45.85 -38.06
N LYS A 358 15.95 47.18 -37.99
CA LYS A 358 15.07 47.97 -38.87
C LYS A 358 15.93 48.79 -39.83
N VAL A 359 15.69 48.64 -41.14
CA VAL A 359 16.38 49.34 -42.24
C VAL A 359 15.34 49.77 -43.27
N ASN A 360 15.23 51.07 -43.57
CA ASN A 360 14.23 51.62 -44.51
C ASN A 360 12.79 51.11 -44.27
N ASP A 361 12.36 51.09 -43.01
CA ASP A 361 11.06 50.53 -42.57
C ASP A 361 10.85 49.02 -42.76
N GLU A 362 11.82 48.29 -43.29
CA GLU A 362 11.83 46.83 -43.31
C GLU A 362 12.47 46.26 -42.03
N THR A 363 11.88 45.19 -41.48
CA THR A 363 12.43 44.47 -40.33
C THR A 363 13.15 43.21 -40.78
N TYR A 364 14.36 43.01 -40.27
CA TYR A 364 15.18 41.81 -40.47
C TYR A 364 15.35 41.07 -39.14
N TYR A 365 15.39 39.74 -39.21
CA TYR A 365 15.63 38.86 -38.06
C TYR A 365 16.94 38.11 -38.23
N LEU A 366 17.76 38.12 -37.18
CA LEU A 366 18.99 37.34 -37.14
C LEU A 366 18.65 35.90 -36.74
N LEU A 367 18.78 34.97 -37.70
CA LEU A 367 18.56 33.55 -37.49
C LEU A 367 19.77 32.92 -36.82
N SER A 368 19.54 32.11 -35.79
CA SER A 368 20.58 31.34 -35.10
C SER A 368 20.15 29.91 -34.79
N ASN A 369 21.10 28.98 -34.84
CA ASN A 369 20.88 27.61 -34.39
C ASN A 369 20.86 27.47 -32.87
N ASN A 370 21.43 28.44 -32.15
CA ASN A 370 21.52 28.48 -30.69
C ASN A 370 20.66 29.63 -30.14
N PRO A 371 20.24 29.61 -28.86
CA PRO A 371 19.48 30.70 -28.25
C PRO A 371 20.35 31.96 -27.98
N SER A 372 21.10 32.43 -28.97
CA SER A 372 22.05 33.53 -28.92
C SER A 372 22.05 34.31 -30.23
N SER A 373 22.33 35.62 -30.14
CA SER A 373 22.58 36.50 -31.29
C SER A 373 24.04 36.50 -31.76
N GLU A 374 24.92 35.76 -31.10
CA GLU A 374 26.37 35.76 -31.36
C GLU A 374 26.87 34.37 -31.74
N TYR A 375 26.40 33.34 -31.05
CA TYR A 375 26.80 31.95 -31.30
C TYR A 375 25.80 31.22 -32.18
N GLY A 376 26.30 30.44 -33.14
CA GLY A 376 25.46 29.64 -34.03
C GLY A 376 24.66 30.46 -35.05
N VAL A 377 25.05 31.73 -35.25
CA VAL A 377 24.45 32.66 -36.19
C VAL A 377 24.50 32.09 -37.60
N VAL A 378 23.36 32.17 -38.28
CA VAL A 378 23.18 31.76 -39.67
C VAL A 378 23.21 32.98 -40.59
N GLY A 379 22.51 34.04 -40.21
CA GLY A 379 22.42 35.29 -40.96
C GLY A 379 21.06 35.97 -40.79
N TRP A 380 20.91 37.13 -41.39
CA TRP A 380 19.73 37.97 -41.38
C TRP A 380 18.77 37.56 -42.51
N ALA A 381 17.47 37.53 -42.23
CA ALA A 381 16.44 37.37 -43.24
C ALA A 381 15.29 38.36 -42.99
N LYS A 382 14.57 38.77 -44.04
CA LYS A 382 13.43 39.68 -43.91
C LYS A 382 12.35 39.02 -43.04
N ALA A 383 11.74 39.80 -42.15
CA ALA A 383 10.70 39.30 -41.25
C ALA A 383 9.49 38.71 -42.01
N LEU A 384 9.17 39.26 -43.18
CA LEU A 384 8.07 38.78 -44.05
C LEU A 384 8.34 37.42 -44.68
N ASP A 385 9.59 37.01 -44.81
CA ASP A 385 10.00 35.71 -45.37
C ASP A 385 10.00 34.60 -44.31
N LEU A 386 9.69 34.96 -43.07
CA LEU A 386 9.73 34.08 -41.92
C LEU A 386 8.33 33.90 -41.31
N SER A 387 8.07 32.70 -40.83
CA SER A 387 6.97 32.44 -39.89
C SER A 387 7.58 32.50 -38.49
N THR A 388 7.15 33.45 -37.66
CA THR A 388 7.76 33.66 -36.34
C THR A 388 6.74 33.66 -35.22
N GLN A 389 7.16 33.21 -34.04
CA GLN A 389 6.37 33.21 -32.82
C GLN A 389 7.18 33.83 -31.68
N PRO A 390 6.57 34.68 -30.82
CA PRO A 390 7.19 35.11 -29.58
C PRO A 390 7.65 33.91 -28.73
N HIS A 391 8.79 34.04 -28.06
CA HIS A 391 9.40 32.96 -27.30
C HIS A 391 9.81 33.43 -25.90
N PHE A 392 9.28 32.77 -24.86
CA PHE A 392 9.50 33.11 -23.46
C PHE A 392 9.86 31.86 -22.64
N GLY A 393 10.84 31.99 -21.74
CA GLY A 393 11.03 31.04 -20.66
C GLY A 393 9.91 31.19 -19.63
N VAL A 394 9.36 30.07 -19.15
CA VAL A 394 8.31 30.08 -18.12
C VAL A 394 8.94 29.77 -16.76
N ASP A 395 9.56 28.61 -16.61
CA ASP A 395 10.22 28.18 -15.38
C ASP A 395 11.18 27.01 -15.62
N LYS A 396 12.03 26.74 -14.62
CA LYS A 396 12.97 25.60 -14.57
C LYS A 396 12.56 24.59 -13.48
N LEU A 397 11.31 24.63 -13.03
CA LEU A 397 10.86 23.77 -11.93
C LEU A 397 10.72 22.33 -12.45
N PRO A 398 11.26 21.32 -11.74
CA PRO A 398 11.03 19.93 -12.08
C PRO A 398 9.54 19.60 -12.09
N LYS A 399 9.04 19.02 -13.19
CA LYS A 399 7.65 18.53 -13.31
C LYS A 399 7.67 17.10 -13.82
N ILE A 400 6.70 16.31 -13.40
CA ILE A 400 6.54 14.94 -13.87
C ILE A 400 5.21 14.83 -14.61
N PHE A 401 5.29 14.45 -15.87
CA PHE A 401 4.12 14.14 -16.70
C PHE A 401 4.20 12.71 -17.21
N ALA A 402 3.12 12.21 -17.79
CA ALA A 402 3.12 11.03 -18.64
C ALA A 402 2.86 11.45 -20.09
N ILE A 403 3.48 10.74 -21.03
CA ILE A 403 3.27 10.95 -22.46
C ILE A 403 1.94 10.31 -22.88
N LYS A 404 1.11 11.04 -23.64
CA LYS A 404 -0.21 10.57 -24.10
C LYS A 404 -0.13 9.54 -25.23
N GLY A 405 1.02 9.42 -25.88
CA GLY A 405 1.18 8.62 -27.10
C GLY A 405 0.81 9.36 -28.39
N THR A 406 0.62 10.69 -28.33
CA THR A 406 0.25 11.52 -29.48
C THR A 406 1.33 12.55 -29.80
N GLY A 407 1.45 12.92 -31.08
CA GLY A 407 2.37 13.96 -31.53
C GLY A 407 3.83 13.50 -31.57
N SER A 408 4.74 14.47 -31.55
CA SER A 408 6.17 14.26 -31.81
C SER A 408 7.05 14.93 -30.75
N ALA A 409 8.29 14.48 -30.64
CA ALA A 409 9.34 15.07 -29.83
C ALA A 409 10.40 15.75 -30.71
N PHE A 410 10.82 16.94 -30.29
CA PHE A 410 11.70 17.81 -31.10
C PHE A 410 13.00 18.15 -30.37
N SER A 411 14.06 18.47 -31.10
CA SER A 411 15.34 18.96 -30.56
C SER A 411 15.24 20.39 -30.04
N LYS A 412 14.26 21.16 -30.52
CA LYS A 412 13.93 22.53 -30.12
C LYS A 412 12.41 22.70 -30.02
N ALA A 413 11.94 23.58 -29.12
CA ALA A 413 10.53 23.94 -29.06
C ALA A 413 10.04 24.50 -30.41
N TRP A 414 8.81 24.18 -30.80
CA TRP A 414 8.25 24.57 -32.11
C TRP A 414 9.11 24.14 -33.31
N GLY A 415 9.77 22.99 -33.20
CA GLY A 415 10.62 22.42 -34.24
C GLY A 415 9.88 22.03 -35.52
N GLY A 416 10.60 22.00 -36.64
CA GLY A 416 10.12 21.47 -37.92
C GLY A 416 10.48 20.01 -38.11
N LYS A 417 10.22 19.46 -39.30
CA LYS A 417 10.51 18.05 -39.61
C LYS A 417 11.99 17.66 -39.42
N LYS A 418 12.91 18.60 -39.61
CA LYS A 418 14.35 18.36 -39.39
C LYS A 418 14.77 18.49 -37.93
N ASP A 419 13.87 18.93 -37.05
CA ASP A 419 14.08 18.96 -35.62
C ASP A 419 13.46 17.74 -34.93
N TYR A 420 12.86 16.79 -35.65
CA TYR A 420 12.35 15.56 -35.03
C TYR A 420 13.46 14.78 -34.35
N ILE A 421 13.25 14.48 -33.08
CA ILE A 421 13.99 13.44 -32.36
C ILE A 421 13.20 12.14 -32.39
N ASN A 422 11.87 12.24 -32.28
CA ASN A 422 10.94 11.15 -32.54
C ASN A 422 9.67 11.69 -33.20
N GLU A 423 9.28 11.10 -34.33
CA GLU A 423 8.11 11.54 -35.10
C GLU A 423 6.78 11.07 -34.48
N ASP A 424 6.80 9.94 -33.77
CA ASP A 424 5.62 9.31 -33.18
C ASP A 424 5.86 8.92 -31.71
N LEU A 425 5.13 9.58 -30.82
CA LEU A 425 5.21 9.32 -29.38
C LEU A 425 4.43 8.09 -28.91
N SER A 426 3.73 7.36 -29.79
CA SER A 426 2.89 6.20 -29.43
C SER A 426 3.62 5.14 -28.61
N VAL A 427 4.88 4.84 -28.94
CA VAL A 427 5.72 3.87 -28.22
C VAL A 427 6.11 4.29 -26.80
N TYR A 428 5.92 5.57 -26.46
CA TYR A 428 6.16 6.12 -25.12
C TYR A 428 4.87 6.39 -24.37
N GLN A 429 3.73 5.90 -24.85
CA GLN A 429 2.45 6.07 -24.16
C GLN A 429 2.55 5.60 -22.70
N ASP A 430 1.97 6.40 -21.80
CA ASP A 430 1.99 6.23 -20.34
C ASP A 430 3.37 6.40 -19.68
N ARG A 431 4.46 6.50 -20.45
CA ARG A 431 5.81 6.66 -19.91
C ARG A 431 5.96 7.99 -19.20
N GLU A 432 6.60 7.94 -18.04
CA GLU A 432 6.99 9.13 -17.28
C GLU A 432 7.96 10.02 -18.07
N PHE A 433 7.65 11.31 -18.13
CA PHE A 433 8.46 12.37 -18.74
C PHE A 433 8.82 13.42 -17.68
N LYS A 434 10.10 13.42 -17.30
CA LYS A 434 10.67 14.34 -16.31
C LYS A 434 11.09 15.62 -17.01
N VAL A 435 10.37 16.69 -16.72
CA VAL A 435 10.57 18.01 -17.29
C VAL A 435 11.52 18.81 -16.41
N ASN A 436 12.49 19.48 -17.03
CA ASN A 436 13.46 20.34 -16.36
C ASN A 436 13.45 21.79 -16.87
N LEU A 437 12.66 22.10 -17.89
CA LEU A 437 12.46 23.46 -18.41
C LEU A 437 11.11 23.56 -19.11
N THR A 438 10.40 24.66 -18.84
CA THR A 438 9.13 25.01 -19.48
C THR A 438 9.32 26.29 -20.27
N GLU A 439 8.93 26.27 -21.55
CA GLU A 439 8.94 27.43 -22.45
C GLU A 439 7.55 27.65 -23.05
N LYS A 440 7.30 28.87 -23.49
CA LYS A 440 6.09 29.25 -24.21
C LYS A 440 6.47 29.82 -25.57
N VAL A 441 5.95 29.20 -26.63
CA VAL A 441 6.14 29.66 -28.02
C VAL A 441 4.77 30.04 -28.58
N GLY A 442 4.59 31.32 -28.86
CA GLY A 442 3.26 31.89 -29.11
C GLY A 442 2.36 31.66 -27.89
N ASN A 443 1.24 30.95 -28.08
CA ASN A 443 0.31 30.58 -27.01
C ASN A 443 0.50 29.16 -26.47
N ILE A 444 1.45 28.40 -27.03
CA ILE A 444 1.61 26.98 -26.72
C ILE A 444 2.74 26.79 -25.72
N VAL A 445 2.48 26.02 -24.67
CA VAL A 445 3.49 25.59 -23.70
C VAL A 445 4.22 24.36 -24.21
N TRP A 446 5.55 24.38 -24.08
CA TRP A 446 6.47 23.33 -24.44
C TRP A 446 7.28 22.91 -23.22
N TYR A 447 7.50 21.61 -23.09
CA TYR A 447 8.24 21.01 -21.98
C TYR A 447 9.50 20.33 -22.49
N ARG A 448 10.63 20.69 -21.89
CA ARG A 448 11.91 20.04 -22.14
C ARG A 448 12.17 18.98 -21.08
N GLY A 449 12.59 17.81 -21.52
CA GLY A 449 13.02 16.72 -20.66
C GLY A 449 13.97 15.80 -21.41
N GLU A 450 14.17 14.61 -20.85
CA GLU A 450 15.01 13.58 -21.45
C GLU A 450 14.15 12.36 -21.84
N LEU A 451 14.44 11.79 -23.01
CA LEU A 451 13.79 10.59 -23.52
C LEU A 451 14.84 9.76 -24.27
N ASP A 452 15.05 8.52 -23.80
CA ASP A 452 16.10 7.62 -24.29
C ASP A 452 17.50 8.25 -24.39
N GLY A 453 17.91 8.99 -23.35
CA GLY A 453 19.22 9.65 -23.30
C GLY A 453 19.32 10.96 -24.10
N LYS A 454 18.25 11.38 -24.79
CA LYS A 454 18.23 12.59 -25.62
C LYS A 454 17.39 13.68 -24.97
N THR A 455 17.89 14.92 -25.02
CA THR A 455 17.08 16.09 -24.64
C THR A 455 16.03 16.34 -25.73
N VAL A 456 14.76 16.41 -25.32
CA VAL A 456 13.62 16.60 -26.22
C VAL A 456 12.65 17.66 -25.70
N TRP A 457 11.92 18.26 -26.63
CA TRP A 457 10.80 19.16 -26.41
C TRP A 457 9.49 18.50 -26.83
N ILE A 458 8.52 18.45 -25.93
CA ILE A 458 7.18 17.92 -26.18
C ILE A 458 6.15 19.01 -25.89
N GLN A 459 5.17 19.15 -26.78
CA GLN A 459 4.07 20.09 -26.61
C GLN A 459 3.17 19.67 -25.43
N SER A 460 2.73 20.64 -24.63
CA SER A 460 1.85 20.43 -23.47
C SER A 460 0.62 19.56 -23.72
N ASN A 461 0.00 19.64 -24.90
CA ASN A 461 -1.17 18.82 -25.24
C ASN A 461 -0.87 17.32 -25.38
N ASN A 462 0.39 16.93 -25.59
CA ASN A 462 0.85 15.55 -25.77
C ASN A 462 1.32 14.89 -24.47
N VAL A 463 1.21 15.60 -23.34
CA VAL A 463 1.51 15.07 -22.01
C VAL A 463 0.34 15.29 -21.07
N THR A 464 0.27 14.52 -19.99
CA THR A 464 -0.72 14.66 -18.91
C THR A 464 -0.05 14.56 -17.56
N VAL A 465 -0.61 15.17 -16.52
CA VAL A 465 -0.08 15.05 -15.15
C VAL A 465 -0.27 13.62 -14.66
N ILE A 466 0.74 13.07 -13.97
CA ILE A 466 0.61 11.82 -13.20
C ILE A 466 0.07 12.20 -11.83
N VAL A 467 -1.13 11.69 -11.49
CA VAL A 467 -1.74 11.95 -10.18
C VAL A 467 -1.59 10.70 -9.32
N GLU A 468 -0.67 10.76 -8.34
CA GLU A 468 -0.50 9.70 -7.36
C GLU A 468 -1.34 9.96 -6.10
N SER A 469 -1.88 8.90 -5.52
CA SER A 469 -2.59 8.98 -4.24
C SER A 469 -2.36 7.73 -3.39
N GLN A 470 -2.56 7.87 -2.09
CA GLN A 470 -2.60 6.72 -1.19
C GLN A 470 -3.90 5.93 -1.41
N THR A 471 -3.85 4.63 -1.15
CA THR A 471 -5.01 3.73 -1.18
C THR A 471 -4.76 2.58 -0.20
N SER A 472 -5.77 1.77 0.10
CA SER A 472 -5.57 0.56 0.92
C SER A 472 -6.39 -0.58 0.35
N ARG A 473 -5.73 -1.46 -0.39
CA ARG A 473 -6.35 -2.62 -1.04
C ARG A 473 -5.44 -3.84 -0.91
N LEU A 474 -6.04 -5.01 -1.08
CA LEU A 474 -5.33 -6.23 -1.44
C LEU A 474 -5.64 -6.57 -2.90
N GLY A 475 -4.69 -7.17 -3.61
CA GLY A 475 -4.82 -7.49 -5.03
C GLY A 475 -4.22 -8.83 -5.41
N HIS A 476 -4.88 -9.53 -6.33
CA HIS A 476 -4.35 -10.68 -7.06
C HIS A 476 -4.13 -10.31 -8.51
N ILE A 477 -3.03 -10.82 -9.09
CA ILE A 477 -2.74 -10.69 -10.51
C ILE A 477 -3.55 -11.74 -11.28
N ARG A 478 -4.33 -11.30 -12.29
CA ARG A 478 -5.31 -12.16 -12.99
C ARG A 478 -4.66 -13.27 -13.83
N SER A 479 -3.50 -13.02 -14.42
CA SER A 479 -2.81 -14.00 -15.27
C SER A 479 -1.30 -13.81 -15.27
N GLY A 480 -0.57 -14.83 -15.73
CA GLY A 480 0.90 -14.75 -15.87
C GLY A 480 1.36 -13.79 -16.97
N SER A 481 0.48 -13.41 -17.90
CA SER A 481 0.81 -12.49 -19.00
C SER A 481 0.76 -11.01 -18.61
N VAL A 482 0.24 -10.68 -17.42
CA VAL A 482 0.16 -9.30 -16.93
C VAL A 482 1.56 -8.69 -16.86
N LYS A 483 1.73 -7.53 -17.50
CA LYS A 483 2.97 -6.74 -17.40
C LYS A 483 3.00 -5.99 -16.06
N ILE A 484 4.13 -6.10 -15.37
CA ILE A 484 4.45 -5.34 -14.17
C ILE A 484 5.61 -4.41 -14.52
N TYR A 485 5.44 -3.12 -14.23
CA TYR A 485 6.35 -2.06 -14.59
C TYR A 485 7.14 -1.58 -13.37
N ARG A 486 8.46 -1.39 -13.47
CA ARG A 486 9.19 -0.69 -12.40
C ARG A 486 8.88 0.79 -12.40
N ASN A 487 8.87 1.40 -13.59
CA ASN A 487 8.42 2.75 -13.84
C ASN A 487 7.18 2.72 -14.75
N ILE A 488 6.14 3.48 -14.41
CA ILE A 488 4.85 3.42 -15.12
C ILE A 488 5.05 3.68 -16.62
N GLY A 489 4.45 2.83 -17.46
CA GLY A 489 4.49 2.95 -18.92
C GLY A 489 5.84 2.67 -19.57
N GLU A 490 6.87 2.29 -18.82
CA GLU A 490 8.20 2.03 -19.39
C GLU A 490 8.41 0.53 -19.69
N ASP A 491 8.14 0.14 -20.94
CA ASP A 491 8.22 -1.25 -21.41
C ASP A 491 9.61 -1.87 -21.20
N SER A 492 10.70 -1.10 -21.31
CA SER A 492 12.08 -1.56 -21.10
C SER A 492 12.37 -2.00 -19.65
N THR A 493 11.60 -1.52 -18.68
CA THR A 493 11.71 -1.91 -17.27
C THR A 493 10.62 -2.89 -16.83
N SER A 494 9.72 -3.25 -17.75
CA SER A 494 8.62 -4.14 -17.48
C SER A 494 9.04 -5.62 -17.52
N PHE A 495 8.28 -6.45 -16.82
CA PHE A 495 8.39 -7.91 -16.87
C PHE A 495 7.01 -8.54 -16.70
N THR A 496 6.81 -9.74 -17.23
CA THR A 496 5.54 -10.47 -17.06
C THR A 496 5.47 -11.09 -15.67
N ALA A 497 4.29 -11.09 -15.05
CA ALA A 497 4.03 -11.69 -13.75
C ALA A 497 4.41 -13.18 -13.68
N GLY A 498 4.18 -13.91 -14.78
CA GLY A 498 4.48 -15.33 -14.93
C GLY A 498 3.89 -16.20 -13.82
N SER A 499 4.50 -17.37 -13.58
CA SER A 499 4.15 -18.21 -12.44
C SER A 499 4.65 -17.63 -11.12
N ILE A 500 5.67 -16.75 -11.13
CA ILE A 500 6.32 -16.20 -9.92
C ILE A 500 5.35 -15.34 -9.12
N TYR A 501 4.63 -14.44 -9.78
CA TYR A 501 3.79 -13.45 -9.11
C TYR A 501 2.28 -13.78 -9.17
N THR A 502 1.87 -14.83 -9.88
CA THR A 502 0.48 -15.29 -9.87
C THR A 502 0.17 -16.15 -8.64
N ASN A 503 -1.11 -16.31 -8.31
CA ASN A 503 -1.62 -17.11 -7.19
C ASN A 503 -1.16 -16.64 -5.79
N ALA A 504 -0.77 -15.37 -5.67
CA ALA A 504 -0.40 -14.72 -4.42
C ALA A 504 -1.16 -13.40 -4.27
N VAL A 505 -1.40 -12.99 -3.02
CA VAL A 505 -1.97 -11.69 -2.69
C VAL A 505 -0.89 -10.66 -2.40
N TYR A 506 -1.12 -9.44 -2.89
CA TYR A 506 -0.26 -8.28 -2.75
C TYR A 506 -1.00 -7.14 -2.05
N TYR A 507 -0.26 -6.37 -1.26
CA TYR A 507 -0.74 -5.11 -0.72
C TYR A 507 -0.63 -4.02 -1.78
N ILE A 508 -1.64 -3.17 -1.84
CA ILE A 508 -1.68 -1.99 -2.69
C ILE A 508 -1.92 -0.80 -1.77
N LYS A 509 -0.86 -0.04 -1.54
CA LYS A 509 -0.87 1.15 -0.65
C LYS A 509 -0.77 2.48 -1.41
N LYS A 510 -0.46 2.41 -2.71
CA LYS A 510 -0.34 3.57 -3.59
C LYS A 510 -0.96 3.26 -4.95
N GLN A 511 -1.62 4.26 -5.53
CA GLN A 511 -2.18 4.21 -6.88
C GLN A 511 -1.74 5.46 -7.67
N ALA A 512 -1.79 5.37 -9.00
CA ALA A 512 -1.53 6.47 -9.90
C ALA A 512 -2.57 6.50 -11.02
N ILE A 513 -3.03 7.69 -11.40
CA ILE A 513 -3.87 7.90 -12.59
C ILE A 513 -2.98 8.48 -13.69
N VAL A 514 -2.87 7.74 -14.79
CA VAL A 514 -2.03 8.06 -15.96
C VAL A 514 -2.87 7.90 -17.22
N ASN A 515 -3.02 8.97 -18.01
CA ASN A 515 -3.86 8.99 -19.22
C ASN A 515 -5.29 8.43 -18.99
N GLY A 516 -5.88 8.70 -17.82
CA GLY A 516 -7.21 8.18 -17.43
C GLY A 516 -7.22 6.71 -16.97
N GLN A 517 -6.09 6.01 -17.01
CA GLN A 517 -5.94 4.64 -16.53
C GLN A 517 -5.41 4.64 -15.09
N THR A 518 -5.96 3.77 -14.24
CA THR A 518 -5.45 3.57 -12.88
C THR A 518 -4.38 2.46 -12.88
N PHE A 519 -3.24 2.75 -12.27
CA PHE A 519 -2.18 1.80 -11.95
C PHE A 519 -2.10 1.60 -10.43
N TYR A 520 -1.82 0.38 -10.02
CA TYR A 520 -1.61 0.00 -8.62
C TYR A 520 -0.17 -0.42 -8.38
N LEU A 521 0.45 0.10 -7.33
CA LEU A 521 1.75 -0.32 -6.88
C LEU A 521 1.61 -1.59 -6.03
N LEU A 522 2.06 -2.72 -6.55
CA LEU A 522 2.03 -4.02 -5.89
C LEU A 522 3.20 -4.15 -4.91
N SER A 523 2.90 -4.60 -3.69
CA SER A 523 3.90 -4.87 -2.65
C SER A 523 3.65 -6.19 -1.93
N LYS A 524 4.73 -6.86 -1.53
CA LYS A 524 4.69 -8.06 -0.67
C LYS A 524 4.46 -7.73 0.81
N GLN A 525 4.65 -6.46 1.20
CA GLN A 525 4.48 -5.94 2.56
C GLN A 525 3.41 -4.86 2.58
N PRO A 526 2.77 -4.56 3.72
CA PRO A 526 1.74 -3.50 3.83
C PRO A 526 2.34 -2.09 3.75
N SER A 527 3.13 -1.79 2.70
CA SER A 527 3.90 -0.57 2.51
C SER A 527 3.93 -0.16 1.03
N SER A 528 3.99 1.15 0.76
CA SER A 528 4.22 1.74 -0.56
C SER A 528 5.70 2.01 -0.85
N THR A 529 6.61 1.64 0.04
CA THR A 529 8.07 1.87 -0.09
C THR A 529 8.91 0.62 0.15
N SER A 530 8.36 -0.38 0.86
CA SER A 530 9.07 -1.63 1.19
C SER A 530 8.35 -2.83 0.58
N GLY A 531 9.13 -3.83 0.13
CA GLY A 531 8.59 -5.04 -0.49
C GLY A 531 7.99 -4.83 -1.89
N ILE A 532 8.35 -3.73 -2.57
CA ILE A 532 7.80 -3.35 -3.87
C ILE A 532 8.09 -4.40 -4.94
N VAL A 533 7.04 -4.75 -5.69
CA VAL A 533 7.11 -5.60 -6.88
C VAL A 533 7.11 -4.74 -8.14
N GLY A 534 6.20 -3.78 -8.22
CA GLY A 534 6.07 -2.85 -9.35
C GLY A 534 4.63 -2.41 -9.57
N TRP A 535 4.41 -1.59 -10.59
CA TRP A 535 3.11 -1.08 -11.01
C TRP A 535 2.43 -2.02 -11.98
N ALA A 536 1.13 -2.24 -11.83
CA ALA A 536 0.30 -2.95 -12.80
C ALA A 536 -1.01 -2.20 -13.03
N LYS A 537 -1.61 -2.35 -14.22
CA LYS A 537 -2.90 -1.72 -14.51
C LYS A 537 -3.97 -2.29 -13.59
N ALA A 538 -4.86 -1.44 -13.09
CA ALA A 538 -5.94 -1.87 -12.19
C ALA A 538 -6.87 -2.92 -12.86
N THR A 539 -7.05 -2.84 -14.17
CA THR A 539 -7.84 -3.79 -14.98
C THR A 539 -7.22 -5.18 -15.05
N ASP A 540 -5.92 -5.31 -14.82
CA ASP A 540 -5.18 -6.59 -14.85
C ASP A 540 -5.19 -7.29 -13.48
N LEU A 541 -5.83 -6.67 -12.50
CA LEU A 541 -5.87 -7.10 -11.11
C LEU A 541 -7.30 -7.38 -10.66
N THR A 542 -7.45 -8.33 -9.75
CA THR A 542 -8.66 -8.47 -8.93
C THR A 542 -8.32 -7.86 -7.58
N THR A 543 -9.05 -6.83 -7.14
CA THR A 543 -8.71 -6.09 -5.91
C THR A 543 -9.90 -5.92 -5.00
N ASN A 544 -9.63 -5.91 -3.69
CA ASN A 544 -10.61 -5.64 -2.65
C ASN A 544 -10.12 -4.53 -1.71
N PRO A 545 -10.99 -3.63 -1.23
CA PRO A 545 -10.67 -2.71 -0.15
C PRO A 545 -10.12 -3.47 1.07
N HIS A 546 -9.13 -2.88 1.73
CA HIS A 546 -8.46 -3.50 2.88
C HIS A 546 -8.43 -2.53 4.06
N ILE A 547 -9.05 -2.95 5.17
CA ILE A 547 -9.24 -2.14 6.38
C ILE A 547 -8.75 -2.94 7.60
N GLY A 548 -7.87 -2.36 8.40
CA GLY A 548 -7.57 -2.88 9.74
C GLY A 548 -8.71 -2.53 10.69
N ILE A 549 -9.26 -3.52 11.39
CA ILE A 549 -10.39 -3.34 12.31
C ILE A 549 -9.89 -3.07 13.72
N ASP A 550 -9.13 -4.01 14.30
CA ASP A 550 -8.60 -3.86 15.66
C ASP A 550 -7.46 -4.85 15.95
N HIS A 551 -6.74 -4.60 17.06
CA HIS A 551 -5.68 -5.45 17.62
C HIS A 551 -6.08 -6.15 18.93
N GLN A 552 -7.37 -6.21 19.25
CA GLN A 552 -7.85 -6.79 20.49
C GLN A 552 -7.67 -8.31 20.45
N ALA A 553 -7.19 -8.86 21.58
CA ALA A 553 -7.12 -10.29 21.77
C ALA A 553 -8.54 -10.89 21.77
N LYS A 554 -8.76 -11.92 20.96
CA LYS A 554 -10.04 -12.66 20.93
C LYS A 554 -9.76 -14.16 20.90
N THR A 555 -10.58 -14.93 21.61
CA THR A 555 -10.52 -16.38 21.58
C THR A 555 -11.60 -16.94 20.64
N PHE A 556 -11.16 -17.70 19.65
CA PHE A 556 -12.01 -18.50 18.77
C PHE A 556 -11.54 -19.96 18.79
N TYR A 557 -12.32 -20.84 18.17
CA TYR A 557 -11.94 -22.23 17.92
C TYR A 557 -12.00 -22.52 16.42
N ILE A 558 -11.10 -23.36 15.92
CA ILE A 558 -11.12 -23.76 14.51
C ILE A 558 -12.32 -24.67 14.26
N LYS A 559 -13.14 -24.34 13.26
CA LYS A 559 -14.33 -25.12 12.87
C LYS A 559 -14.02 -26.45 12.20
N GLY A 560 -12.80 -26.61 11.67
CA GLY A 560 -12.38 -27.80 10.92
C GLY A 560 -12.64 -27.71 9.41
N THR A 561 -13.14 -26.59 8.91
CA THR A 561 -13.42 -26.34 7.48
C THR A 561 -12.52 -25.25 6.92
N GLY A 562 -12.22 -25.32 5.62
CA GLY A 562 -11.46 -24.27 4.93
C GLY A 562 -9.96 -24.32 5.19
N SER A 563 -9.30 -23.21 4.93
CA SER A 563 -7.83 -23.11 4.84
C SER A 563 -7.29 -21.92 5.64
N ALA A 564 -5.98 -21.90 5.88
CA ALA A 564 -5.28 -20.79 6.53
C ALA A 564 -4.11 -20.26 5.69
N PHE A 565 -3.88 -18.96 5.77
CA PHE A 565 -2.96 -18.24 4.87
C PHE A 565 -1.95 -17.39 5.63
N SER A 566 -0.83 -17.07 4.99
CA SER A 566 0.20 -16.15 5.50
C SER A 566 -0.24 -14.67 5.41
N LYS A 567 -1.23 -14.36 4.58
CA LYS A 567 -1.86 -13.03 4.45
C LYS A 567 -3.37 -13.18 4.33
N ALA A 568 -4.12 -12.19 4.80
CA ALA A 568 -5.56 -12.13 4.57
C ALA A 568 -5.87 -12.18 3.07
N TRP A 569 -6.94 -12.89 2.68
CA TRP A 569 -7.32 -13.08 1.28
C TRP A 569 -6.18 -13.64 0.41
N GLY A 570 -5.35 -14.52 1.01
CA GLY A 570 -4.22 -15.17 0.35
C GLY A 570 -4.63 -16.12 -0.79
N GLY A 571 -3.71 -16.30 -1.74
CA GLY A 571 -3.85 -17.27 -2.82
C GLY A 571 -3.17 -18.60 -2.51
N LYS A 572 -3.09 -19.51 -3.49
CA LYS A 572 -2.43 -20.82 -3.32
C LYS A 572 -0.97 -20.72 -2.83
N LYS A 573 -0.26 -19.63 -3.17
CA LYS A 573 1.12 -19.40 -2.70
C LYS A 573 1.21 -18.79 -1.31
N ASP A 574 0.13 -18.22 -0.81
CA ASP A 574 0.06 -17.72 0.56
C ASP A 574 -0.45 -18.80 1.52
N LEU A 575 -0.83 -19.97 1.03
CA LEU A 575 -1.40 -21.07 1.80
C LEU A 575 -0.39 -21.62 2.83
N ILE A 576 -0.79 -21.69 4.09
CA ILE A 576 -0.01 -22.32 5.17
C ILE A 576 -0.60 -23.68 5.50
N TYR A 577 -1.93 -23.76 5.61
CA TYR A 577 -2.68 -24.99 5.83
C TYR A 577 -3.77 -25.09 4.77
N ASP A 578 -3.69 -26.12 3.93
CA ASP A 578 -4.69 -26.38 2.88
C ASP A 578 -6.04 -26.75 3.48
N GLU A 579 -6.02 -27.56 4.55
CA GLU A 579 -7.21 -27.96 5.29
C GLU A 579 -7.04 -27.73 6.79
N LEU A 580 -8.10 -27.20 7.40
CA LEU A 580 -8.19 -26.97 8.84
C LEU A 580 -8.78 -28.16 9.62
N SER A 581 -9.13 -29.26 8.96
CA SER A 581 -9.78 -30.45 9.54
C SER A 581 -9.00 -31.04 10.73
N LYS A 582 -7.67 -31.12 10.63
CA LYS A 582 -6.78 -31.59 11.71
C LYS A 582 -6.75 -30.69 12.95
N TYR A 583 -7.18 -29.45 12.78
CA TYR A 583 -7.19 -28.43 13.82
C TYR A 583 -8.59 -28.18 14.38
N GLU A 584 -9.61 -28.97 14.00
CA GLU A 584 -10.97 -28.84 14.54
C GLU A 584 -10.93 -28.75 16.09
N THR A 585 -11.71 -27.80 16.62
CA THR A 585 -11.82 -27.43 18.05
C THR A 585 -10.54 -26.94 18.73
N LYS A 586 -9.42 -26.79 18.01
CA LYS A 586 -8.22 -26.13 18.56
C LYS A 586 -8.50 -24.66 18.81
N VAL A 587 -8.01 -24.18 19.95
CA VAL A 587 -8.03 -22.76 20.33
C VAL A 587 -7.23 -21.96 19.30
N PHE A 588 -7.80 -20.87 18.82
CA PHE A 588 -7.18 -19.91 17.93
C PHE A 588 -7.19 -18.53 18.61
N GLN A 589 -6.01 -18.13 19.11
CA GLN A 589 -5.84 -16.85 19.77
C GLN A 589 -5.57 -15.76 18.74
N VAL A 590 -6.56 -14.92 18.52
CA VAL A 590 -6.53 -13.83 17.55
C VAL A 590 -5.84 -12.62 18.17
N ASN A 591 -4.97 -11.96 17.40
CA ASN A 591 -4.28 -10.73 17.80
C ASN A 591 -4.42 -9.58 16.78
N LEU A 592 -5.10 -9.80 15.66
CA LEU A 592 -5.41 -8.78 14.67
C LEU A 592 -6.64 -9.20 13.86
N THR A 593 -7.53 -8.24 13.64
CA THR A 593 -8.73 -8.39 12.81
C THR A 593 -8.64 -7.44 11.63
N GLU A 594 -8.81 -7.95 10.42
CA GLU A 594 -8.85 -7.17 9.19
C GLU A 594 -10.11 -7.47 8.40
N LYS A 595 -10.57 -6.49 7.63
CA LYS A 595 -11.67 -6.64 6.67
C LYS A 595 -11.12 -6.49 5.25
N VAL A 596 -11.35 -7.49 4.42
CA VAL A 596 -10.99 -7.50 2.99
C VAL A 596 -12.26 -7.67 2.18
N GLY A 597 -12.63 -6.62 1.43
CA GLY A 597 -13.96 -6.54 0.84
C GLY A 597 -15.03 -6.57 1.92
N ASN A 598 -15.94 -7.56 1.87
CA ASN A 598 -16.99 -7.75 2.88
C ASN A 598 -16.66 -8.83 3.92
N ILE A 599 -15.45 -9.41 3.85
CA ILE A 599 -15.07 -10.56 4.65
C ILE A 599 -14.17 -10.12 5.80
N ILE A 600 -14.46 -10.63 7.00
CA ILE A 600 -13.59 -10.49 8.16
C ILE A 600 -12.59 -11.65 8.21
N TRP A 601 -11.32 -11.28 8.32
CA TRP A 601 -10.18 -12.17 8.48
C TRP A 601 -9.57 -11.96 9.87
N TYR A 602 -9.16 -13.06 10.49
CA TYR A 602 -8.53 -13.03 11.80
C TYR A 602 -7.13 -13.62 11.71
N ARG A 603 -6.17 -12.87 12.24
CA ARG A 603 -4.79 -13.34 12.41
C ARG A 603 -4.58 -13.84 13.82
N GLY A 604 -3.97 -15.00 13.95
CA GLY A 604 -3.62 -15.60 15.22
C GLY A 604 -2.48 -16.59 15.07
N GLU A 605 -2.14 -17.26 16.16
CA GLU A 605 -1.19 -18.37 16.15
C GLU A 605 -1.94 -19.72 16.11
N LEU A 606 -1.52 -20.60 15.21
CA LEU A 606 -2.00 -21.97 15.12
C LEU A 606 -0.79 -22.88 14.91
N ASP A 607 -0.56 -23.81 15.86
CA ASP A 607 0.52 -24.80 15.78
C ASP A 607 1.92 -24.18 15.54
N GLY A 608 2.21 -23.10 16.27
CA GLY A 608 3.47 -22.36 16.20
C GLY A 608 3.61 -21.41 15.00
N LYS A 609 2.59 -21.30 14.13
CA LYS A 609 2.63 -20.43 12.94
C LYS A 609 1.62 -19.30 13.06
N SER A 610 2.02 -18.10 12.65
CA SER A 610 1.08 -16.99 12.46
C SER A 610 0.30 -17.20 11.16
N VAL A 611 -1.02 -17.26 11.26
CA VAL A 611 -1.92 -17.52 10.14
C VAL A 611 -3.13 -16.59 10.14
N TRP A 612 -3.68 -16.37 8.95
CA TRP A 612 -4.95 -15.71 8.69
C TRP A 612 -6.02 -16.74 8.37
N VAL A 613 -7.14 -16.68 9.09
CA VAL A 613 -8.29 -17.57 8.92
C VAL A 613 -9.53 -16.73 8.63
N HIS A 614 -10.34 -17.19 7.68
CA HIS A 614 -11.61 -16.58 7.34
C HIS A 614 -12.61 -16.74 8.50
N GLY A 615 -13.38 -15.70 8.84
CA GLY A 615 -14.27 -15.73 10.00
C GLY A 615 -15.29 -16.88 10.01
N SER A 616 -15.79 -17.32 8.85
CA SER A 616 -16.72 -18.47 8.75
C SER A 616 -16.10 -19.83 9.10
N TYR A 617 -14.78 -19.92 9.22
CA TYR A 617 -14.05 -21.13 9.59
C TYR A 617 -13.69 -21.14 11.08
N LEU A 618 -14.21 -20.18 11.83
CA LEU A 618 -14.03 -20.06 13.27
C LEU A 618 -15.38 -20.26 13.97
N LEU A 619 -15.29 -20.80 15.18
CA LEU A 619 -16.39 -20.96 16.14
C LEU A 619 -16.14 -20.01 17.30
N LYS A 620 -17.21 -19.41 17.80
CA LYS A 620 -17.19 -18.55 18.98
C LYS A 620 -17.18 -19.41 20.24
N PRO A 621 -16.71 -18.87 21.37
CA PRO A 621 -16.91 -19.51 22.66
C PRO A 621 -18.39 -19.82 22.90
N LYS A 622 -18.65 -20.99 23.50
CA LYS A 622 -19.98 -21.55 23.77
C LYS A 622 -20.76 -22.05 22.56
N ASP A 623 -20.19 -22.04 21.35
CA ASP A 623 -20.78 -22.71 20.20
C ASP A 623 -20.88 -24.24 20.43
N ILE A 624 -21.95 -24.84 19.93
CA ILE A 624 -22.23 -26.28 20.03
C ILE A 624 -22.14 -26.91 18.64
N ILE A 625 -21.25 -27.89 18.48
CA ILE A 625 -21.11 -28.68 17.26
C ILE A 625 -21.90 -29.98 17.43
N SER A 626 -22.98 -30.18 16.67
CA SER A 626 -23.73 -31.44 16.67
C SER A 626 -23.25 -32.38 15.57
N LYS A 627 -22.76 -33.56 15.96
CA LYS A 627 -22.45 -34.69 15.09
C LYS A 627 -23.47 -35.81 15.35
N TYR A 628 -23.65 -36.69 14.37
CA TYR A 628 -24.60 -37.79 14.46
C TYR A 628 -23.93 -39.13 14.16
N THR A 629 -24.16 -40.12 15.01
CA THR A 629 -23.74 -41.52 14.78
C THR A 629 -24.96 -42.37 14.46
N SER A 630 -25.00 -42.95 13.26
CA SER A 630 -26.11 -43.81 12.84
C SER A 630 -25.85 -45.27 13.21
N TYR A 631 -26.87 -45.93 13.76
CA TYR A 631 -26.86 -47.36 14.10
C TYR A 631 -27.86 -48.09 13.21
N VAL A 632 -27.45 -49.26 12.71
CA VAL A 632 -28.27 -50.08 11.79
C VAL A 632 -29.51 -50.70 12.44
N VAL A 633 -29.58 -50.68 13.78
CA VAL A 633 -30.70 -51.21 14.57
C VAL A 633 -31.81 -50.17 14.72
N GLY A 634 -33.06 -50.62 14.67
CA GLY A 634 -34.22 -49.79 14.98
C GLY A 634 -34.40 -49.56 16.49
N LEU A 635 -35.05 -48.45 16.85
CA LEU A 635 -35.25 -48.09 18.26
C LEU A 635 -36.01 -49.16 19.06
N SER A 636 -37.04 -49.78 18.47
CA SER A 636 -37.83 -50.85 19.12
C SER A 636 -36.99 -52.10 19.39
N THR A 637 -36.17 -52.54 18.44
CA THR A 637 -35.25 -53.67 18.63
C THR A 637 -34.24 -53.37 19.74
N LEU A 638 -33.70 -52.14 19.76
CA LEU A 638 -32.77 -51.75 20.82
C LEU A 638 -33.45 -51.74 22.20
N VAL A 639 -34.70 -51.28 22.31
CA VAL A 639 -35.49 -51.35 23.55
C VAL A 639 -35.57 -52.79 24.07
N GLN A 640 -35.88 -53.76 23.20
CA GLN A 640 -35.98 -55.18 23.58
C GLN A 640 -34.63 -55.75 24.06
N ILE A 641 -33.54 -55.45 23.35
CA ILE A 641 -32.18 -55.83 23.75
C ILE A 641 -31.85 -55.28 25.15
N GLN A 642 -32.22 -54.04 25.42
CA GLN A 642 -31.94 -53.36 26.69
C GLN A 642 -32.84 -53.85 27.83
N MET A 643 -34.09 -54.21 27.55
CA MET A 643 -34.99 -54.82 28.54
C MET A 643 -34.47 -56.20 29.01
N ALA A 644 -33.86 -56.98 28.12
CA ALA A 644 -33.25 -58.27 28.46
C ALA A 644 -32.01 -58.15 29.37
N ALA A 645 -31.45 -56.94 29.53
CA ALA A 645 -30.26 -56.68 30.33
C ALA A 645 -30.54 -56.43 31.83
N ASN A 646 -31.76 -56.71 32.30
CA ASN A 646 -32.24 -56.43 33.66
C ASN A 646 -32.07 -54.95 34.10
N PRO A 647 -32.51 -53.98 33.27
CA PRO A 647 -32.40 -52.57 33.60
C PRO A 647 -33.20 -52.24 34.87
N GLN A 648 -32.82 -51.16 35.54
CA GLN A 648 -33.45 -50.69 36.77
C GLN A 648 -33.96 -49.26 36.62
N THR A 649 -34.89 -48.86 37.49
CA THR A 649 -35.36 -47.49 37.65
C THR A 649 -35.81 -47.26 39.09
N ASP A 650 -35.68 -46.01 39.53
CA ASP A 650 -36.19 -45.49 40.80
C ASP A 650 -37.60 -44.89 40.68
N LYS A 651 -38.21 -44.99 39.47
CA LYS A 651 -39.60 -44.58 39.25
C LYS A 651 -40.57 -45.42 40.09
N ARG A 652 -41.56 -44.75 40.68
CA ARG A 652 -42.62 -45.40 41.46
C ARG A 652 -43.81 -45.77 40.57
N TYR A 653 -44.12 -47.05 40.51
CA TYR A 653 -45.27 -47.59 39.78
C TYR A 653 -46.38 -47.96 40.76
N LYS A 654 -47.63 -47.71 40.37
CA LYS A 654 -48.79 -48.19 41.10
C LYS A 654 -48.80 -49.72 41.12
N LEU A 655 -49.07 -50.29 42.29
CA LEU A 655 -49.24 -51.73 42.47
C LEU A 655 -50.70 -52.05 42.79
N TRP A 656 -51.25 -52.98 42.03
CA TRP A 656 -52.63 -53.38 42.00
C TRP A 656 -52.79 -54.82 42.47
N ILE A 657 -53.91 -55.08 43.12
CA ILE A 657 -54.32 -56.43 43.52
C ILE A 657 -55.79 -56.63 43.17
N ARG A 658 -56.14 -57.85 42.74
CA ARG A 658 -57.50 -58.18 42.33
C ARG A 658 -58.42 -58.32 43.56
N GLN A 659 -59.70 -58.01 43.41
CA GLN A 659 -60.68 -57.95 44.51
C GLN A 659 -60.80 -59.23 45.35
N ASP A 660 -60.56 -60.39 44.74
CA ASP A 660 -60.64 -61.70 45.37
C ASP A 660 -59.44 -62.03 46.27
N ALA A 661 -58.40 -61.19 46.25
CA ALA A 661 -57.32 -61.26 47.22
C ALA A 661 -57.74 -60.82 48.63
N PHE A 662 -58.85 -60.07 48.74
CA PHE A 662 -59.37 -59.63 50.02
C PHE A 662 -60.35 -60.65 50.59
N LYS A 663 -60.30 -60.85 51.91
CA LYS A 663 -61.32 -61.60 52.64
C LYS A 663 -62.68 -60.96 52.36
N LYS A 664 -63.69 -61.81 52.08
CA LYS A 664 -65.06 -61.36 51.84
C LYS A 664 -65.52 -60.39 52.94
N ASP A 665 -66.12 -59.27 52.53
CA ASP A 665 -66.64 -58.18 53.38
C ASP A 665 -65.60 -57.46 54.27
N SER A 666 -64.29 -57.68 54.02
CA SER A 666 -63.20 -57.03 54.77
C SER A 666 -62.85 -55.63 54.30
N ILE A 667 -63.25 -55.24 53.08
CA ILE A 667 -62.97 -53.91 52.54
C ILE A 667 -63.88 -52.89 53.23
N ARG A 668 -63.32 -52.06 54.11
CA ARG A 668 -64.01 -51.00 54.86
C ARG A 668 -63.04 -49.85 55.14
N ASN A 669 -63.54 -48.60 55.11
CA ASN A 669 -62.75 -47.40 55.38
C ASN A 669 -61.42 -47.36 54.60
N ASP A 670 -61.47 -47.62 53.29
CA ASP A 670 -60.30 -47.64 52.39
C ASP A 670 -59.19 -48.60 52.83
N THR A 671 -59.52 -49.66 53.55
CA THR A 671 -58.59 -50.74 53.89
C THR A 671 -59.24 -52.10 53.62
N GLY A 672 -58.44 -53.14 53.37
CA GLY A 672 -58.92 -54.51 53.23
C GLY A 672 -57.90 -55.53 53.74
N THR A 673 -58.37 -56.68 54.23
CA THR A 673 -57.51 -57.75 54.76
C THR A 673 -57.30 -58.84 53.72
N ILE A 674 -56.04 -59.19 53.43
CA ILE A 674 -55.68 -60.23 52.46
C ILE A 674 -56.05 -61.63 52.95
N THR A 675 -56.53 -62.47 52.05
CA THR A 675 -56.78 -63.90 52.29
C THR A 675 -55.95 -64.77 51.33
N GLY A 676 -55.12 -65.65 51.90
CA GLY A 676 -54.18 -66.51 51.17
C GLY A 676 -52.79 -65.90 50.93
N ASP A 677 -51.80 -66.76 50.66
CA ASP A 677 -50.38 -66.38 50.52
C ASP A 677 -49.87 -66.34 49.07
N SER A 678 -50.75 -66.61 48.09
CA SER A 678 -50.37 -66.75 46.67
C SER A 678 -50.58 -65.48 45.83
N TRP A 679 -50.97 -64.37 46.45
CA TRP A 679 -51.30 -63.14 45.71
C TRP A 679 -50.07 -62.32 45.33
N ASN A 680 -50.01 -61.99 44.05
CA ASN A 680 -49.00 -61.10 43.49
C ASN A 680 -49.59 -59.71 43.29
N LEU A 681 -48.80 -58.70 43.63
CA LEU A 681 -49.09 -57.33 43.25
C LEU A 681 -48.57 -57.05 41.85
N ARG A 682 -49.41 -56.42 41.03
CA ARG A 682 -49.19 -56.22 39.60
C ARG A 682 -49.11 -54.73 39.28
N ARG A 683 -48.34 -54.35 38.26
CA ARG A 683 -48.22 -52.93 37.86
C ARG A 683 -49.42 -52.34 37.12
N GLY A 684 -50.41 -53.17 36.82
CA GLY A 684 -51.69 -52.76 36.26
C GLY A 684 -52.80 -53.74 36.64
N PRO A 685 -54.04 -53.44 36.24
CA PRO A 685 -55.22 -54.20 36.62
C PRO A 685 -55.41 -55.46 35.76
N GLY A 686 -54.48 -56.41 35.88
CA GLY A 686 -54.48 -57.66 35.12
C GLY A 686 -53.30 -58.58 35.46
N ASN A 687 -53.41 -59.86 35.08
CA ASN A 687 -52.37 -60.85 35.34
C ASN A 687 -51.19 -60.79 34.37
N ASN A 688 -51.35 -60.15 33.21
CA ASN A 688 -50.32 -59.90 32.19
C ASN A 688 -49.32 -58.78 32.58
N TYR A 689 -49.63 -57.99 33.62
CA TYR A 689 -48.73 -56.94 34.09
C TYR A 689 -47.56 -57.49 34.93
N ILE A 690 -46.43 -56.79 34.88
CA ILE A 690 -45.21 -57.13 35.61
C ILE A 690 -45.52 -57.26 37.12
N GLN A 691 -44.96 -58.30 37.74
CA GLN A 691 -45.01 -58.49 39.19
C GLN A 691 -44.17 -57.42 39.90
N GLY A 692 -44.76 -56.68 40.84
CA GLY A 692 -44.07 -55.67 41.63
C GLY A 692 -43.94 -56.00 43.12
N GLY A 693 -44.48 -57.13 43.57
CA GLY A 693 -44.36 -57.60 44.95
C GLY A 693 -45.31 -58.75 45.26
N LYS A 694 -45.29 -59.19 46.52
CA LYS A 694 -46.24 -60.16 47.09
C LYS A 694 -46.88 -59.56 48.34
N VAL A 695 -47.96 -60.19 48.79
CA VAL A 695 -48.65 -59.89 50.05
C VAL A 695 -48.79 -61.19 50.84
N LYS A 696 -48.95 -61.08 52.16
CA LYS A 696 -49.14 -62.22 53.06
C LYS A 696 -50.60 -62.36 53.47
N ASN A 697 -51.03 -63.57 53.78
CA ASN A 697 -52.33 -63.83 54.37
C ASN A 697 -52.48 -63.04 55.69
N GLY A 698 -53.62 -62.37 55.86
CA GLY A 698 -53.91 -61.52 57.01
C GLY A 698 -53.32 -60.10 56.95
N GLU A 699 -52.51 -59.76 55.94
CA GLU A 699 -52.00 -58.40 55.75
C GLU A 699 -53.14 -57.42 55.49
N VAL A 700 -53.14 -56.27 56.16
CA VAL A 700 -54.13 -55.19 55.94
C VAL A 700 -53.52 -54.15 55.02
N LEU A 701 -54.15 -53.93 53.87
CA LEU A 701 -53.69 -52.97 52.86
C LEU A 701 -54.63 -51.78 52.78
N THR A 702 -54.07 -50.58 52.71
CA THR A 702 -54.79 -49.37 52.32
C THR A 702 -55.12 -49.42 50.82
N ILE A 703 -56.29 -48.97 50.44
CA ILE A 703 -56.80 -48.90 49.07
C ILE A 703 -56.84 -47.43 48.67
N TYR A 704 -56.03 -47.05 47.70
CA TYR A 704 -55.94 -45.67 47.22
C TYR A 704 -56.89 -45.38 46.06
N SER A 705 -57.16 -46.38 45.22
CA SER A 705 -58.08 -46.26 44.09
C SER A 705 -58.49 -47.66 43.59
N SER A 706 -59.54 -47.73 42.78
CA SER A 706 -59.98 -48.96 42.13
C SER A 706 -60.24 -48.75 40.64
N ILE A 707 -60.14 -49.82 39.87
CA ILE A 707 -60.46 -49.84 38.43
C ILE A 707 -60.99 -51.23 38.05
N LYS A 708 -61.91 -51.31 37.09
CA LYS A 708 -62.36 -52.58 36.53
C LYS A 708 -61.36 -53.04 35.47
N GLY A 709 -60.75 -54.21 35.67
CA GLY A 709 -59.83 -54.82 34.72
C GLY A 709 -60.55 -55.41 33.51
N GLU A 710 -59.80 -55.72 32.45
CA GLU A 710 -60.29 -56.41 31.25
C GLU A 710 -60.83 -57.82 31.56
N ASP A 711 -60.35 -58.41 32.66
CA ASP A 711 -60.82 -59.70 33.19
C ASP A 711 -62.18 -59.61 33.91
N GLY A 712 -62.77 -58.41 33.99
CA GLY A 712 -64.07 -58.14 34.62
C GLY A 712 -64.02 -57.96 36.13
N TYR A 713 -62.87 -58.19 36.78
CA TYR A 713 -62.69 -58.01 38.22
C TYR A 713 -62.37 -56.55 38.57
N ILE A 714 -62.71 -56.13 39.78
CA ILE A 714 -62.19 -54.88 40.34
C ILE A 714 -60.75 -55.13 40.80
N TRP A 715 -59.85 -54.23 40.44
CA TRP A 715 -58.48 -54.18 40.90
C TRP A 715 -58.27 -52.94 41.75
N TYR A 716 -57.62 -53.11 42.90
CA TYR A 716 -57.38 -52.07 43.88
C TYR A 716 -55.91 -51.66 43.87
N ASN A 717 -55.63 -50.37 43.73
CA ASN A 717 -54.30 -49.84 43.93
C ASN A 717 -54.04 -49.76 45.44
N VAL A 718 -53.03 -50.49 45.89
CA VAL A 718 -52.80 -50.71 47.32
C VAL A 718 -51.45 -50.22 47.80
N LYS A 719 -50.52 -49.99 46.88
CA LYS A 719 -49.20 -49.43 47.17
C LYS A 719 -48.51 -48.94 45.90
N TYR A 720 -47.30 -48.46 46.08
CA TYR A 720 -46.37 -48.15 45.00
C TYR A 720 -45.11 -49.00 45.14
N THR A 721 -44.39 -49.21 44.04
CA THR A 721 -43.01 -49.73 44.13
C THR A 721 -42.13 -48.77 44.92
N SER A 722 -41.10 -49.31 45.57
CA SER A 722 -40.08 -48.56 46.31
C SER A 722 -38.69 -49.11 46.01
N GLY A 723 -37.67 -48.26 46.02
CA GLY A 723 -36.31 -48.64 45.66
C GLY A 723 -36.14 -48.87 44.15
N TRP A 724 -35.09 -49.60 43.78
CA TRP A 724 -34.80 -49.97 42.40
C TRP A 724 -35.69 -51.11 41.93
N VAL A 725 -36.38 -50.91 40.81
CA VAL A 725 -37.25 -51.91 40.19
C VAL A 725 -37.03 -51.98 38.68
N THR A 726 -37.42 -53.07 38.03
CA THR A 726 -37.44 -53.18 36.56
C THR A 726 -38.27 -52.04 35.96
N PRO A 727 -37.88 -51.36 34.87
CA PRO A 727 -38.71 -50.33 34.24
C PRO A 727 -39.84 -50.92 33.39
N ASP A 728 -40.85 -50.11 33.07
CA ASP A 728 -41.77 -50.42 31.98
C ASP A 728 -41.10 -50.11 30.62
N GLU A 729 -41.47 -50.82 29.55
CA GLU A 729 -40.82 -50.71 28.24
C GLU A 729 -40.83 -49.27 27.68
N ASN A 730 -41.94 -48.54 27.88
CA ASN A 730 -42.09 -47.16 27.44
C ASN A 730 -41.12 -46.19 28.15
N ASP A 731 -40.81 -46.44 29.42
CA ASP A 731 -39.85 -45.62 30.17
C ASP A 731 -38.44 -45.84 29.63
N LEU A 732 -38.09 -47.09 29.29
CA LEU A 732 -36.80 -47.38 28.66
C LEU A 732 -36.72 -46.74 27.26
N LYS A 733 -37.78 -46.86 26.44
CA LYS A 733 -37.87 -46.23 25.12
C LYS A 733 -37.71 -44.72 25.21
N TYR A 734 -38.25 -44.07 26.23
CA TYR A 734 -38.11 -42.64 26.45
C TYR A 734 -36.64 -42.23 26.57
N TYR A 735 -35.83 -42.96 27.34
CA TYR A 735 -34.40 -42.65 27.54
C TYR A 735 -33.50 -43.08 26.38
N LEU A 736 -33.90 -44.07 25.57
CA LEU A 736 -33.20 -44.41 24.33
C LEU A 736 -33.51 -43.45 23.18
N ASN A 737 -34.67 -42.80 23.18
CA ASN A 737 -35.03 -41.91 22.08
C ASN A 737 -34.31 -40.55 22.20
N TYR A 738 -33.26 -40.37 21.40
CA TYR A 738 -32.43 -39.16 21.45
C TYR A 738 -33.21 -37.86 21.23
N SER A 739 -34.29 -37.89 20.43
CA SER A 739 -35.08 -36.70 20.11
C SER A 739 -35.73 -36.09 21.36
N ASN A 740 -35.93 -36.88 22.42
CA ASN A 740 -36.47 -36.40 23.69
C ASN A 740 -35.49 -35.49 24.44
N PHE A 741 -34.22 -35.46 24.06
CA PHE A 741 -33.16 -34.79 24.82
C PHE A 741 -32.33 -33.79 24.01
N THR A 742 -32.65 -33.58 22.72
CA THR A 742 -31.95 -32.59 21.88
C THR A 742 -32.61 -31.21 21.90
N GLY A 743 -33.76 -31.05 22.57
CA GLY A 743 -34.53 -29.80 22.59
C GLY A 743 -33.95 -28.69 23.48
N ASN A 744 -33.04 -29.00 24.40
CA ASN A 744 -32.37 -28.00 25.23
C ASN A 744 -30.93 -28.39 25.57
N PHE A 745 -30.13 -27.38 25.94
CA PHE A 745 -28.70 -27.54 26.18
C PHE A 745 -28.41 -28.54 27.32
N LYS A 746 -29.07 -28.40 28.48
CA LYS A 746 -28.85 -29.28 29.64
C LYS A 746 -29.02 -30.75 29.25
N ASP A 747 -30.17 -31.12 28.70
CA ASP A 747 -30.48 -32.52 28.41
C ASP A 747 -29.59 -33.10 27.31
N SER A 748 -29.14 -32.25 26.38
CA SER A 748 -28.26 -32.63 25.27
C SER A 748 -26.84 -33.00 25.73
N LEU A 749 -26.41 -32.59 26.93
CA LEU A 749 -25.09 -32.90 27.47
C LEU A 749 -24.86 -34.39 27.68
N GLN A 750 -25.91 -35.24 27.69
CA GLN A 750 -25.73 -36.68 27.69
C GLN A 750 -25.05 -37.19 26.40
N PHE A 751 -25.14 -36.40 25.33
CA PHE A 751 -24.48 -36.62 24.05
C PHE A 751 -23.13 -35.90 23.94
N LEU A 752 -22.67 -35.21 24.99
CA LEU A 752 -21.36 -34.56 24.97
C LEU A 752 -20.28 -35.59 24.67
N LYS A 753 -19.43 -35.27 23.69
CA LYS A 753 -18.29 -36.08 23.30
C LYS A 753 -17.19 -35.96 24.36
N LEU A 754 -17.20 -36.93 25.26
CA LEU A 754 -16.28 -37.03 26.39
C LEU A 754 -14.84 -37.29 25.95
N SER A 755 -14.61 -37.73 24.71
CA SER A 755 -13.27 -37.87 24.14
C SER A 755 -12.64 -36.54 23.71
N GLN A 756 -13.38 -35.42 23.79
CA GLN A 756 -12.90 -34.10 23.39
C GLN A 756 -12.80 -33.13 24.57
N SER A 757 -11.69 -32.39 24.60
CA SER A 757 -11.44 -31.34 25.56
C SER A 757 -12.40 -30.17 25.37
N ALA A 758 -12.85 -29.59 26.47
CA ALA A 758 -13.58 -28.33 26.48
C ALA A 758 -12.64 -27.10 26.39
N ASN A 759 -11.31 -27.33 26.39
CA ASN A 759 -10.24 -26.32 26.39
C ASN A 759 -10.38 -25.30 27.54
N ILE A 760 -10.65 -25.81 28.75
CA ILE A 760 -10.95 -24.98 29.92
C ILE A 760 -9.75 -24.16 30.41
N ASN A 761 -10.01 -22.98 30.96
CA ASN A 761 -9.01 -22.18 31.66
C ASN A 761 -8.83 -22.67 33.11
N VAL A 762 -7.64 -23.17 33.45
CA VAL A 762 -7.30 -23.70 34.80
C VAL A 762 -7.59 -22.70 35.92
N VAL A 763 -7.26 -21.42 35.70
CA VAL A 763 -7.45 -20.36 36.71
C VAL A 763 -8.94 -20.09 36.88
N GLU A 764 -9.68 -19.97 35.79
CA GLU A 764 -11.13 -19.76 35.83
C GLU A 764 -11.84 -20.89 36.57
N VAL A 765 -11.54 -22.15 36.22
CA VAL A 765 -12.14 -23.32 36.86
C VAL A 765 -11.81 -23.38 38.35
N ASN A 766 -10.57 -23.07 38.75
CA ASN A 766 -10.22 -23.01 40.17
C ASN A 766 -11.00 -21.91 40.92
N ASN A 767 -11.22 -20.76 40.28
CA ASN A 767 -11.89 -19.62 40.91
C ASN A 767 -13.42 -19.75 40.94
N LYS A 768 -14.02 -20.31 39.90
CA LYS A 768 -15.48 -20.35 39.72
C LYS A 768 -16.11 -21.70 40.05
N ILE A 769 -15.42 -22.82 39.76
CA ILE A 769 -15.97 -24.18 39.91
C ILE A 769 -15.43 -24.88 41.17
N LEU A 770 -14.11 -24.99 41.30
CA LEU A 770 -13.46 -25.77 42.35
C LEU A 770 -13.24 -24.98 43.65
N LYS A 771 -13.59 -23.69 43.68
CA LYS A 771 -13.52 -22.88 44.89
C LYS A 771 -14.40 -23.48 45.99
N ASN A 772 -13.83 -23.67 47.18
CA ASN A 772 -14.51 -24.23 48.36
C ASN A 772 -15.07 -25.66 48.14
N LYS A 773 -14.46 -26.47 47.27
CA LYS A 773 -14.84 -27.87 47.01
C LYS A 773 -13.94 -28.85 47.77
N GLY A 774 -13.71 -28.57 49.05
CA GLY A 774 -12.87 -29.40 49.93
C GLY A 774 -11.48 -29.66 49.33
N ILE A 775 -11.06 -30.93 49.34
CA ILE A 775 -9.74 -31.36 48.84
C ILE A 775 -9.54 -31.11 47.33
N LEU A 776 -10.62 -30.91 46.57
CA LEU A 776 -10.57 -30.63 45.13
C LEU A 776 -10.28 -29.15 44.83
N SER A 777 -10.29 -28.28 45.85
CA SER A 777 -9.99 -26.85 45.68
C SER A 777 -8.58 -26.64 45.10
N GLY A 778 -8.48 -25.85 44.04
CA GLY A 778 -7.21 -25.55 43.37
C GLY A 778 -6.68 -26.67 42.46
N LYS A 779 -7.42 -27.78 42.27
CA LYS A 779 -6.93 -28.98 41.55
C LYS A 779 -7.28 -29.02 40.06
N ALA A 780 -7.76 -27.93 39.45
CA ALA A 780 -8.14 -27.91 38.04
C ALA A 780 -7.01 -28.39 37.11
N LYS A 781 -5.74 -28.07 37.42
CA LYS A 781 -4.60 -28.54 36.64
C LYS A 781 -4.47 -30.07 36.62
N ALA A 782 -4.74 -30.76 37.72
CA ALA A 782 -4.70 -32.23 37.76
C ALA A 782 -5.81 -32.85 36.88
N PHE A 783 -7.00 -32.23 36.86
CA PHE A 783 -8.08 -32.63 35.96
C PHE A 783 -7.69 -32.42 34.49
N VAL A 784 -7.11 -31.27 34.14
CA VAL A 784 -6.62 -30.99 32.78
C VAL A 784 -5.51 -31.97 32.36
N ASP A 785 -4.53 -32.22 33.24
CA ASP A 785 -3.42 -33.12 32.94
C ASP A 785 -3.92 -34.56 32.74
N GLY A 786 -4.80 -35.06 33.62
CA GLY A 786 -5.42 -36.38 33.48
C GLY A 786 -6.30 -36.47 32.23
N SER A 787 -7.07 -35.43 31.95
CA SER A 787 -7.94 -35.35 30.76
C SER A 787 -7.14 -35.38 29.47
N LYS A 788 -6.05 -34.60 29.39
CA LYS A 788 -5.14 -34.60 28.24
C LYS A 788 -4.44 -35.94 28.05
N GLN A 789 -4.02 -36.58 29.14
CA GLN A 789 -3.30 -37.86 29.07
C GLN A 789 -4.20 -39.02 28.61
N TYR A 790 -5.47 -39.02 29.02
CA TYR A 790 -6.38 -40.15 28.80
C TYR A 790 -7.54 -39.85 27.85
N GLY A 791 -7.54 -38.69 27.19
CA GLY A 791 -8.54 -38.33 26.18
C GLY A 791 -9.93 -38.14 26.79
N LEU A 792 -10.03 -37.30 27.82
CA LEU A 792 -11.30 -37.04 28.51
C LEU A 792 -11.68 -35.55 28.48
N ASN A 793 -12.97 -35.29 28.60
CA ASN A 793 -13.53 -33.97 28.79
C ASN A 793 -13.37 -33.55 30.25
N GLU A 794 -12.78 -32.37 30.47
CA GLU A 794 -12.39 -31.91 31.80
C GLU A 794 -13.60 -31.62 32.69
N ILE A 795 -14.67 -31.05 32.12
CA ILE A 795 -15.87 -30.68 32.86
C ILE A 795 -16.66 -31.91 33.27
N TYR A 796 -16.75 -32.92 32.41
CA TYR A 796 -17.29 -34.21 32.79
C TYR A 796 -16.49 -34.82 33.96
N LEU A 797 -15.17 -34.86 33.86
CA LEU A 797 -14.32 -35.45 34.89
C LEU A 797 -14.45 -34.70 36.24
N ILE A 798 -14.51 -33.37 36.22
CA ILE A 798 -14.75 -32.54 37.40
C ILE A 798 -16.15 -32.79 37.97
N SER A 799 -17.18 -32.80 37.10
CA SER A 799 -18.56 -33.08 37.50
C SER A 799 -18.68 -34.42 38.21
N HIS A 800 -18.03 -35.45 37.66
CA HIS A 800 -18.04 -36.79 38.21
C HIS A 800 -17.32 -36.84 39.57
N ALA A 801 -16.11 -36.26 39.68
CA ALA A 801 -15.40 -36.20 40.96
C ALA A 801 -16.19 -35.42 42.04
N LEU A 802 -16.83 -34.31 41.67
CA LEU A 802 -17.65 -33.53 42.62
C LEU A 802 -18.84 -34.34 43.14
N LEU A 803 -19.48 -35.14 42.29
CA LEU A 803 -20.58 -36.01 42.69
C LEU A 803 -20.09 -37.12 43.64
N GLU A 804 -19.09 -37.90 43.19
CA GLU A 804 -18.58 -39.07 43.91
C GLU A 804 -17.96 -38.73 45.28
N THR A 805 -17.41 -37.52 45.41
CA THR A 805 -16.76 -37.08 46.65
C THR A 805 -17.63 -36.21 47.54
N GLY A 806 -18.88 -35.92 47.13
CA GLY A 806 -19.73 -34.96 47.84
C GLY A 806 -19.10 -33.57 47.93
N ASN A 807 -18.60 -33.03 46.81
CA ASN A 807 -17.81 -31.80 46.73
C ASN A 807 -16.47 -31.86 47.50
N GLY A 808 -15.76 -32.98 47.42
CA GLY A 808 -14.42 -33.17 47.99
C GLY A 808 -14.39 -33.41 49.51
N SER A 809 -15.52 -33.76 50.13
CA SER A 809 -15.63 -33.98 51.57
C SER A 809 -15.68 -35.45 52.00
N SER A 810 -15.81 -36.40 51.06
CA SER A 810 -15.92 -37.82 51.41
C SER A 810 -14.65 -38.33 52.11
N PRO A 811 -14.75 -39.36 52.98
CA PRO A 811 -13.59 -39.96 53.64
C PRO A 811 -12.53 -40.46 52.65
N LEU A 812 -12.96 -41.14 51.57
CA LEU A 812 -12.08 -41.60 50.50
C LEU A 812 -11.35 -40.46 49.78
N ALA A 813 -12.01 -39.32 49.58
CA ALA A 813 -11.41 -38.15 48.94
C ALA A 813 -10.40 -37.42 49.86
N ASN A 814 -10.70 -37.33 51.16
CA ASN A 814 -9.80 -36.70 52.15
C ASN A 814 -8.65 -37.62 52.58
N GLY A 815 -8.80 -38.90 52.27
CA GLY A 815 -7.80 -39.93 52.25
C GLY A 815 -7.78 -40.79 53.51
N ILE A 816 -7.60 -42.09 53.31
CA ILE A 816 -7.59 -43.13 54.34
C ILE A 816 -6.20 -43.76 54.39
N GLU A 817 -5.65 -43.90 55.59
CA GLU A 817 -4.37 -44.59 55.79
C GLU A 817 -4.54 -46.10 55.60
N VAL A 818 -3.70 -46.69 54.75
CA VAL A 818 -3.63 -48.14 54.50
C VAL A 818 -2.18 -48.58 54.73
N GLY A 819 -2.00 -49.72 55.38
CA GLY A 819 -0.69 -50.34 55.61
C GLY A 819 -0.73 -51.84 55.34
N LYS A 820 0.44 -52.48 55.38
CA LYS A 820 0.58 -53.93 55.25
C LYS A 820 0.70 -54.57 56.63
N ASP A 821 -0.06 -55.62 56.87
CA ASP A 821 0.12 -56.48 58.04
C ASP A 821 1.40 -57.33 57.94
N LYS A 822 1.68 -58.14 58.95
CA LYS A 822 2.84 -59.05 58.98
C LYS A 822 2.85 -60.10 57.85
N ASN A 823 1.71 -60.38 57.25
CA ASN A 823 1.53 -61.33 56.15
C ASN A 823 1.57 -60.62 54.78
N GLY A 824 1.72 -59.29 54.75
CA GLY A 824 1.72 -58.49 53.52
C GLY A 824 0.33 -58.07 53.04
N ASN A 825 -0.75 -58.38 53.76
CA ASN A 825 -2.10 -58.00 53.36
C ASN A 825 -2.37 -56.53 53.64
N LEU A 826 -3.10 -55.87 52.73
CA LEU A 826 -3.54 -54.49 52.93
C LEU A 826 -4.67 -54.45 53.96
N VAL A 827 -4.54 -53.56 54.94
CA VAL A 827 -5.54 -53.29 55.96
C VAL A 827 -5.62 -51.78 56.22
N LEU A 828 -6.81 -51.30 56.62
CA LEU A 828 -6.97 -49.92 57.05
C LEU A 828 -6.20 -49.69 58.35
N VAL A 829 -5.54 -48.54 58.46
CA VAL A 829 -4.86 -48.14 59.69
C VAL A 829 -5.89 -47.64 60.70
N THR A 830 -5.79 -48.14 61.92
CA THR A 830 -6.56 -47.72 63.09
C THR A 830 -5.60 -47.47 64.24
N SER A 831 -6.03 -46.75 65.27
CA SER A 831 -5.19 -46.47 66.43
C SER A 831 -4.65 -47.74 67.12
N SER A 832 -5.37 -48.86 67.04
CA SER A 832 -5.00 -50.13 67.67
C SER A 832 -4.03 -50.98 66.85
N ASN A 833 -4.08 -50.92 65.50
CA ASN A 833 -3.21 -51.76 64.66
C ASN A 833 -1.95 -51.02 64.15
N ARG A 834 -1.89 -49.69 64.25
CA ARG A 834 -0.86 -48.85 63.60
C ARG A 834 0.58 -49.29 63.90
N SER A 835 0.90 -49.64 65.14
CA SER A 835 2.25 -50.07 65.54
C SER A 835 2.69 -51.40 64.91
N SER A 836 1.74 -52.21 64.44
CA SER A 836 1.99 -53.52 63.83
C SER A 836 2.09 -53.49 62.29
N LEU A 837 1.76 -52.34 61.67
CA LEU A 837 1.71 -52.21 60.21
C LEU A 837 2.99 -51.61 59.63
N LYS A 838 3.33 -52.04 58.41
CA LYS A 838 4.43 -51.49 57.60
C LYS A 838 3.90 -50.76 56.37
N ASP A 839 4.75 -49.97 55.72
CA ASP A 839 4.46 -49.23 54.49
C ASP A 839 3.15 -48.42 54.54
N ILE A 840 2.87 -47.79 55.69
CA ILE A 840 1.65 -46.97 55.84
C ILE A 840 1.69 -45.81 54.85
N LYS A 841 0.65 -45.70 54.03
CA LYS A 841 0.42 -44.59 53.10
C LYS A 841 -0.99 -44.05 53.27
N LYS A 842 -1.13 -42.73 53.21
CA LYS A 842 -2.43 -42.10 53.04
C LYS A 842 -2.83 -42.20 51.57
N THR A 843 -3.98 -42.81 51.32
CA THR A 843 -4.50 -43.11 49.98
C THR A 843 -5.71 -42.24 49.68
N TYR A 844 -5.90 -41.85 48.43
CA TYR A 844 -6.99 -40.94 48.02
C TYR A 844 -7.76 -41.55 46.85
N ASN A 845 -9.08 -41.41 46.84
CA ASN A 845 -9.93 -41.91 45.76
C ASN A 845 -11.03 -40.88 45.44
N MET A 846 -10.94 -40.25 44.26
CA MET A 846 -11.79 -39.12 43.87
C MET A 846 -13.03 -39.51 43.05
N PHE A 847 -13.17 -40.79 42.72
CA PHE A 847 -14.22 -41.29 41.83
C PHE A 847 -14.90 -42.54 42.37
N GLY A 848 -14.71 -42.86 43.65
CA GLY A 848 -15.30 -44.06 44.27
C GLY A 848 -14.86 -45.38 43.62
N ILE A 849 -13.72 -45.42 42.92
CA ILE A 849 -13.32 -46.59 42.13
C ILE A 849 -13.09 -47.78 43.07
N ASN A 850 -13.76 -48.90 42.80
CA ASN A 850 -13.77 -50.12 43.61
C ASN A 850 -14.31 -49.95 45.05
N ALA A 851 -15.07 -48.88 45.32
CA ALA A 851 -15.80 -48.68 46.57
C ALA A 851 -17.15 -49.44 46.54
N LYS A 852 -17.10 -50.76 46.74
CA LYS A 852 -18.29 -51.62 46.73
C LYS A 852 -19.24 -51.30 47.88
N ASP A 853 -20.55 -51.42 47.67
CA ASP A 853 -21.59 -51.12 48.67
C ASP A 853 -21.36 -51.81 50.04
N THR A 854 -20.80 -53.01 50.03
CA THR A 854 -20.52 -53.80 51.24
C THR A 854 -19.30 -53.30 52.03
N CYS A 855 -18.39 -52.53 51.42
CA CYS A 855 -17.10 -52.14 51.99
C CYS A 855 -16.53 -50.84 51.37
N PRO A 856 -17.29 -49.75 51.22
CA PRO A 856 -16.93 -48.66 50.30
C PRO A 856 -15.58 -48.02 50.66
N ASN A 857 -15.38 -47.68 51.94
CA ASN A 857 -14.14 -47.06 52.42
C ASN A 857 -12.95 -48.03 52.39
N GLU A 858 -13.14 -49.28 52.81
CA GLU A 858 -12.05 -50.25 52.88
C GLU A 858 -11.59 -50.69 51.49
N CYS A 859 -12.53 -51.13 50.66
CA CYS A 859 -12.25 -51.64 49.32
C CYS A 859 -11.71 -50.52 48.41
N GLY A 860 -12.28 -49.31 48.51
CA GLY A 860 -11.81 -48.15 47.75
C GLY A 860 -10.42 -47.67 48.16
N ALA A 861 -10.08 -47.68 49.45
CA ALA A 861 -8.77 -47.26 49.95
C ALA A 861 -7.67 -48.28 49.63
N LYS A 862 -7.96 -49.58 49.75
CA LYS A 862 -7.03 -50.65 49.35
C LYS A 862 -6.69 -50.58 47.87
N TYR A 863 -7.71 -50.40 47.02
CA TYR A 863 -7.49 -50.19 45.59
C TYR A 863 -6.62 -48.96 45.31
N ALA A 864 -6.89 -47.84 45.98
CA ALA A 864 -6.09 -46.63 45.85
C ALA A 864 -4.63 -46.84 46.29
N TYR A 865 -4.38 -47.71 47.27
CA TYR A 865 -3.02 -48.11 47.67
C TYR A 865 -2.30 -48.85 46.54
N GLU A 866 -2.94 -49.87 45.96
CA GLU A 866 -2.41 -50.69 44.87
C GLU A 866 -2.15 -49.85 43.61
N ALA A 867 -3.05 -48.90 43.32
CA ALA A 867 -2.93 -47.98 42.19
C ALA A 867 -1.93 -46.83 42.43
N GLY A 868 -1.33 -46.73 43.63
CA GLY A 868 -0.33 -45.71 43.96
C GLY A 868 -0.88 -44.29 44.13
N TRP A 869 -2.16 -44.14 44.48
CA TRP A 869 -2.86 -42.87 44.62
C TRP A 869 -2.59 -42.22 45.98
N PHE A 870 -1.32 -41.84 46.18
CA PHE A 870 -0.83 -41.27 47.44
C PHE A 870 -0.89 -39.74 47.51
N SER A 871 -1.54 -39.09 46.54
CA SER A 871 -1.90 -37.67 46.60
C SER A 871 -3.23 -37.43 45.89
N PRO A 872 -3.95 -36.34 46.20
CA PRO A 872 -5.16 -35.94 45.50
C PRO A 872 -4.98 -35.88 43.97
N GLU A 873 -3.88 -35.31 43.49
CA GLU A 873 -3.59 -35.18 42.06
C GLU A 873 -3.36 -36.54 41.39
N LYS A 874 -2.62 -37.45 42.04
CA LYS A 874 -2.43 -38.81 41.54
C LYS A 874 -3.76 -39.59 41.48
N ALA A 875 -4.63 -39.38 42.46
CA ALA A 875 -5.97 -39.98 42.46
C ALA A 875 -6.86 -39.41 41.34
N ILE A 876 -6.77 -38.10 41.05
CA ILE A 876 -7.49 -37.47 39.93
C ILE A 876 -7.00 -38.05 38.60
N VAL A 877 -5.68 -38.03 38.34
CA VAL A 877 -5.09 -38.53 37.09
C VAL A 877 -5.29 -40.05 36.94
N GLY A 878 -5.15 -40.81 38.02
CA GLY A 878 -5.36 -42.25 38.02
C GLY A 878 -6.82 -42.66 37.79
N GLY A 879 -7.77 -41.93 38.39
CA GLY A 879 -9.18 -42.14 38.12
C GLY A 879 -9.60 -41.74 36.70
N ALA A 880 -9.01 -40.68 36.15
CA ALA A 880 -9.14 -40.35 34.73
C ALA A 880 -8.68 -41.52 33.84
N ALA A 881 -7.58 -42.20 34.20
CA ALA A 881 -7.11 -43.38 33.47
C ALA A 881 -8.15 -44.53 33.45
N PHE A 882 -8.83 -44.76 34.59
CA PHE A 882 -9.86 -45.78 34.70
C PHE A 882 -11.04 -45.49 33.75
N ILE A 883 -11.54 -44.26 33.74
CA ILE A 883 -12.66 -43.85 32.88
C ILE A 883 -12.25 -43.82 31.41
N GLY A 884 -11.10 -43.22 31.11
CA GLY A 884 -10.57 -43.09 29.75
C GLY A 884 -10.31 -44.44 29.10
N LYS A 885 -9.52 -45.31 29.75
CA LYS A 885 -9.19 -46.64 29.22
C LYS A 885 -10.36 -47.61 29.27
N GLY A 886 -11.23 -47.49 30.28
CA GLY A 886 -12.36 -48.38 30.46
C GLY A 886 -13.49 -48.14 29.45
N TYR A 887 -13.82 -46.89 29.15
CA TYR A 887 -15.01 -46.55 28.37
C TYR A 887 -14.72 -45.68 27.15
N VAL A 888 -14.15 -44.49 27.36
CA VAL A 888 -14.03 -43.48 26.30
C VAL A 888 -13.14 -43.95 25.15
N ASN A 889 -12.00 -44.57 25.46
CA ASN A 889 -11.08 -45.13 24.46
C ASN A 889 -11.62 -46.39 23.76
N ASN A 890 -12.69 -47.00 24.29
CA ASN A 890 -13.36 -48.15 23.71
C ASN A 890 -14.59 -47.76 22.87
N GLY A 891 -14.72 -46.47 22.51
CA GLY A 891 -15.80 -45.95 21.66
C GLY A 891 -17.09 -45.58 22.41
N GLN A 892 -17.13 -45.74 23.73
CA GLN A 892 -18.24 -45.25 24.57
C GLN A 892 -17.94 -43.83 25.08
N ASP A 893 -17.80 -42.91 24.14
CA ASP A 893 -17.32 -41.55 24.36
C ASP A 893 -18.42 -40.50 24.58
N THR A 894 -19.61 -40.93 24.99
CA THR A 894 -20.68 -40.05 25.51
C THR A 894 -21.34 -40.73 26.71
N LEU A 895 -21.97 -39.97 27.62
CA LEU A 895 -22.74 -40.56 28.72
C LEU A 895 -23.81 -41.53 28.20
N TYR A 896 -24.44 -41.16 27.08
CA TYR A 896 -25.40 -42.02 26.38
C TYR A 896 -24.78 -43.35 25.95
N LYS A 897 -23.61 -43.34 25.29
CA LYS A 897 -22.93 -44.57 24.86
C LYS A 897 -22.39 -45.38 26.04
N MET A 898 -21.97 -44.72 27.13
CA MET A 898 -21.59 -45.40 28.37
C MET A 898 -22.78 -46.15 28.99
N ARG A 899 -23.97 -45.56 28.97
CA ARG A 899 -25.19 -46.22 29.48
C ARG A 899 -25.69 -47.32 28.56
N TRP A 900 -25.80 -47.07 27.27
CA TRP A 900 -26.56 -47.94 26.37
C TRP A 900 -25.69 -48.86 25.51
N ASN A 901 -24.44 -48.48 25.26
CA ASN A 901 -23.52 -49.15 24.33
C ASN A 901 -24.19 -49.58 23.00
N PRO A 902 -24.80 -48.63 22.27
CA PRO A 902 -25.59 -48.94 21.08
C PRO A 902 -24.77 -49.56 19.95
N ALA A 903 -23.48 -49.24 19.85
CA ALA A 903 -22.59 -49.82 18.83
C ALA A 903 -22.46 -51.34 18.99
N PHE A 904 -22.23 -51.80 20.22
CA PHE A 904 -22.13 -53.23 20.52
C PHE A 904 -23.49 -53.92 20.36
N ALA A 905 -24.55 -53.34 20.94
CA ALA A 905 -25.89 -53.91 20.93
C ALA A 905 -26.44 -54.05 19.49
N ALA A 906 -26.18 -53.06 18.62
CA ALA A 906 -26.64 -53.06 17.23
C ALA A 906 -26.00 -54.18 16.38
N VAL A 907 -24.83 -54.68 16.77
CA VAL A 907 -24.12 -55.76 16.04
C VAL A 907 -24.42 -57.13 16.64
N ASN A 908 -24.38 -57.23 17.97
CA ASN A 908 -24.41 -58.53 18.66
C ASN A 908 -25.80 -58.95 19.14
N MET A 909 -26.79 -58.05 19.09
CA MET A 909 -28.16 -58.31 19.52
C MET A 909 -28.31 -58.66 21.01
N TYR A 910 -27.36 -58.26 21.85
CA TYR A 910 -27.46 -58.26 23.31
C TYR A 910 -26.71 -57.06 23.91
N ALA A 911 -27.10 -56.62 25.11
CA ALA A 911 -26.45 -55.52 25.80
C ALA A 911 -25.23 -56.00 26.59
N SER A 912 -24.14 -55.22 26.55
CA SER A 912 -22.93 -55.49 27.32
C SER A 912 -22.17 -54.20 27.63
N HIS A 913 -21.31 -54.26 28.64
CA HIS A 913 -20.37 -53.20 29.01
C HIS A 913 -21.05 -51.84 29.27
N GLN A 914 -22.11 -51.87 30.07
CA GLN A 914 -22.89 -50.71 30.46
C GLN A 914 -22.43 -50.18 31.80
N TYR A 915 -22.29 -48.85 31.90
CA TYR A 915 -21.79 -48.21 33.10
C TYR A 915 -22.75 -48.33 34.29
N ALA A 916 -24.07 -48.38 34.04
CA ALA A 916 -25.10 -48.41 35.07
C ALA A 916 -26.34 -49.18 34.61
N THR A 917 -27.12 -49.69 35.57
CA THR A 917 -28.41 -50.35 35.31
C THR A 917 -29.58 -49.38 35.26
N ASP A 918 -29.50 -48.22 35.92
CA ASP A 918 -30.54 -47.18 35.92
C ASP A 918 -30.78 -46.63 34.51
N ILE A 919 -31.99 -46.76 33.97
CA ILE A 919 -32.37 -46.22 32.65
C ILE A 919 -32.21 -44.70 32.55
N GLY A 920 -32.32 -43.98 33.67
CA GLY A 920 -32.17 -42.53 33.71
C GLY A 920 -30.73 -42.06 33.92
N TRP A 921 -29.77 -42.96 34.08
CA TRP A 921 -28.43 -42.63 34.57
C TRP A 921 -27.76 -41.51 33.77
N ALA A 922 -27.70 -41.65 32.44
CA ALA A 922 -27.02 -40.70 31.56
C ALA A 922 -27.64 -39.30 31.64
N PHE A 923 -28.97 -39.23 31.63
CA PHE A 923 -29.72 -37.98 31.78
C PHE A 923 -29.49 -37.32 33.14
N LYS A 924 -29.51 -38.10 34.23
CA LYS A 924 -29.33 -37.59 35.60
C LYS A 924 -27.96 -36.93 35.81
N GLN A 925 -26.92 -37.30 35.05
CA GLN A 925 -25.60 -36.66 35.12
C GLN A 925 -25.56 -35.26 34.50
N THR A 926 -26.49 -34.93 33.60
CA THR A 926 -26.41 -33.71 32.78
C THR A 926 -26.58 -32.42 33.56
N SER A 927 -27.43 -32.42 34.60
CA SER A 927 -27.70 -31.22 35.41
C SER A 927 -26.43 -30.64 36.02
N LYS A 928 -25.55 -31.51 36.55
CA LYS A 928 -24.32 -31.05 37.17
C LYS A 928 -23.35 -30.47 36.15
N MET A 929 -23.21 -31.13 35.00
CA MET A 929 -22.38 -30.62 33.90
C MET A 929 -22.89 -29.27 33.39
N TYR A 930 -24.21 -29.11 33.25
CA TYR A 930 -24.84 -27.85 32.86
C TYR A 930 -24.55 -26.73 33.85
N GLU A 931 -24.67 -26.98 35.17
CA GLU A 931 -24.29 -26.02 36.21
C GLU A 931 -22.83 -25.57 36.04
N LEU A 932 -21.92 -26.50 35.79
CA LEU A 932 -20.49 -26.20 35.63
C LEU A 932 -20.22 -25.37 34.36
N TYR A 933 -20.78 -25.77 33.22
CA TYR A 933 -20.64 -25.00 31.97
C TYR A 933 -21.26 -23.61 32.05
N SER A 934 -22.34 -23.45 32.82
CA SER A 934 -23.01 -22.15 33.02
C SER A 934 -22.13 -21.15 33.79
N LEU A 935 -21.11 -21.61 34.50
CA LEU A 935 -20.16 -20.76 35.24
C LEU A 935 -18.98 -20.28 34.40
N LEU A 936 -18.78 -20.83 33.19
CA LEU A 936 -17.59 -20.57 32.37
C LEU A 936 -17.86 -19.53 31.28
N ASP A 937 -16.84 -18.74 30.99
CA ASP A 937 -16.87 -17.72 29.95
C ASP A 937 -16.45 -18.29 28.59
N GLU A 938 -15.48 -19.21 28.58
CA GLU A 938 -14.88 -19.73 27.34
C GLU A 938 -14.80 -21.27 27.35
N TYR A 939 -15.50 -21.90 26.41
CA TYR A 939 -15.41 -23.34 26.14
C TYR A 939 -15.94 -23.65 24.72
N ILE A 940 -15.69 -24.86 24.25
CA ILE A 940 -16.30 -25.42 23.04
C ILE A 940 -16.94 -26.77 23.34
N LEU A 941 -18.06 -27.09 22.69
CA LEU A 941 -18.76 -28.36 22.86
C LEU A 941 -18.97 -29.09 21.55
N VAL A 942 -18.79 -30.40 21.61
CA VAL A 942 -19.13 -31.31 20.51
C VAL A 942 -20.07 -32.36 21.06
N LEU A 943 -21.24 -32.48 20.45
CA LEU A 943 -22.23 -33.50 20.73
C LEU A 943 -22.12 -34.61 19.68
N ASP A 944 -22.27 -35.86 20.11
CA ASP A 944 -22.40 -37.03 19.25
C ASP A 944 -23.73 -37.72 19.55
N ILE A 945 -24.72 -37.41 18.71
CA ILE A 945 -26.11 -37.76 18.88
C ILE A 945 -26.40 -39.08 18.14
N PRO A 946 -26.93 -40.11 18.82
CA PRO A 946 -27.24 -41.38 18.18
C PRO A 946 -28.44 -41.22 17.24
N LYS A 947 -28.44 -41.94 16.11
CA LYS A 947 -29.59 -42.09 15.21
C LYS A 947 -29.85 -43.57 14.98
N TYR A 948 -31.12 -43.96 15.09
CA TYR A 948 -31.58 -45.33 14.87
C TYR A 948 -32.32 -45.43 13.55
N ARG A 949 -32.28 -46.60 12.92
CA ARG A 949 -32.93 -46.87 11.63
C ARG A 949 -34.45 -46.87 11.75
#